data_AF-A0A811S4I7-F1
#
_entry.id   AF-A0A811S4I7-F1
#
_cell.length_a   1.000
_cell.length_b   1.000
_cell.length_c   1.000
_cell.angle_alpha   90.00
_cell.angle_beta   90.00
_cell.angle_gamma   90.00
#
_symmetry.space_group_name_H-M   'P 1'
#
loop_
_entity.id
_entity.type
_entity.pdbx_description
1 polymer ?
#
loop_
_entity_poly.entity_id
_entity_poly.type
_entity_poly.pdbx_seq_one_letter_code
_entity_poly.pdbx_strand_id
1 'polypeptide(L)'
;MASLGVLSPNVAWLLCFLIFCCSLPLDICDESEDDRQALLCFKSQLSGPPGFLASWSNESMELCNWHGVTCSAQPPPLRVIAVDLASEGITGSLSPCIGNLSSLAKLQLSNNSFHGGISSELGLLSRLSNLNLSMNSLEGTIPSELSLCTQLQFLGLWNNSLHGEIPPSLSQCMHLQEINLSNNQLQGSIPSAFGTLPELRMLNLASNRLSGNIPPALGTSLSLRYVDLGRNGLAGEIPELLASSSTIQVLRLMSNNLSGELPKVLFNTSSLIAICLQKNSFSGSIPPITANSPPVEHLHLGENYLSGTIHPSLGNLSSLLTLRIQYNNLVGSIPESLGYISTLEILNLNVNNLSGPFPQSLFNMSSLTDLAVANNSLVGRLPSNIGYTLPNIQGLILSANKFAGPIPFSLLVAYQLQWLYLADNRLTGLMPYFGSLPNLEVLDVSYNMLEAGDWEFVSSLSNCSKLTQLMLDGNNLQGNLPSSIGNLSSNIQFLWLRNNRISGPIPQEIGNLRSLSILFMDYNMFTGNIPPTIGNLHDLVVLAFAQNRLSGPIPEIIGNLVQLTDIKLDGNNLSGRIPASIGSCTQLQILNLAHNSLNGTIPSRIFKISSLSEEFDLSNNYLTGGIPEEVGNLINLEKLSITNNMLSGYIPSAIGMCVALEYLEMRDNFFEGSIPQTFVNLRSIEEIDISKNRLSGNIPDFFENLSSLHQLNLSFNSFSGAVPSGGIFGNASAVSIEGNDELCTRVLTGDVSLCPAMDNRTRKHTSLVQVIEIVIPIVAVVIITCFCLVTFFWRKKIQVKKYLQHHKEHKENITYKDIEKATDMFSSANLIGSGSFGMVYKGKLKLEEDQVAIKIFNLSTYGAHRSFLAECEALRNIRHRNLVKIITLCSSVDPTGADFKAIVYPYMLNGNLDMWLHPRVHEHSKTKTLTFFQRINVALDVACALDYLHNQCAYPLIHCDLKPSNILLDLDMAAYVSDFGLARILYARSDAFQDSSTSLACMKGSIGYIPPEYGMGSEISTEGDVYSFGVLLLEMFMGKEPIDEAFRNGTNLHNFVNSAFPDRIEEILDPNIMHEIAENKNQAVLIMNSCIIPLMKLGLSCSMEFPKDRLGMGHVTDEIYAINNSISNINVLG
;
A
#
# COMPACT_ATOMS: atom_id res chain seq x y z
N MET A 1 -29.70 63.36 -82.88
CA MET A 1 -29.02 63.21 -84.19
C MET A 1 -29.11 61.74 -84.54
N ALA A 2 -30.10 61.35 -85.34
CA ALA A 2 -29.97 61.06 -86.78
C ALA A 2 -29.16 59.76 -87.01
N SER A 3 -29.57 58.76 -87.79
CA SER A 3 -30.71 58.55 -88.67
C SER A 3 -30.60 57.13 -89.25
N LEU A 4 -31.74 56.44 -89.42
CA LEU A 4 -32.10 55.54 -90.55
C LEU A 4 -31.11 54.48 -91.08
N GLY A 5 -31.58 53.23 -91.11
CA GLY A 5 -31.74 52.54 -92.40
C GLY A 5 -31.30 51.06 -92.50
N VAL A 6 -32.30 50.23 -92.86
CA VAL A 6 -32.25 49.04 -93.74
C VAL A 6 -32.11 47.64 -93.10
N LEU A 7 -33.12 46.81 -93.41
CA LEU A 7 -33.24 45.36 -93.19
C LEU A 7 -32.28 44.52 -94.06
N SER A 8 -31.80 43.40 -93.53
CA SER A 8 -31.65 42.05 -94.16
C SER A 8 -30.88 41.11 -93.19
N PRO A 9 -30.73 39.78 -93.38
CA PRO A 9 -31.67 38.73 -93.76
C PRO A 9 -31.62 37.54 -92.75
N ASN A 10 -31.73 37.79 -91.43
CA ASN A 10 -31.52 36.74 -90.40
C ASN A 10 -32.77 36.25 -89.65
N VAL A 11 -33.97 36.72 -89.99
CA VAL A 11 -35.20 36.33 -89.26
C VAL A 11 -35.88 35.07 -89.85
N ALA A 12 -35.61 34.73 -91.11
CA ALA A 12 -36.15 33.51 -91.73
C ALA A 12 -35.46 32.22 -91.24
N TRP A 13 -34.20 32.31 -90.77
CA TRP A 13 -33.47 31.15 -90.22
C TRP A 13 -33.92 30.76 -88.81
N LEU A 14 -34.39 31.71 -88.00
CA LEU A 14 -34.86 31.43 -86.64
C LEU A 14 -36.22 30.70 -86.61
N LEU A 15 -37.09 30.95 -87.59
CA LEU A 15 -38.39 30.25 -87.69
C LEU A 15 -38.25 28.83 -88.26
N CYS A 16 -37.25 28.55 -89.10
CA CYS A 16 -36.95 27.19 -89.52
C CYS A 16 -36.30 26.34 -88.41
N PHE A 17 -35.53 26.95 -87.50
CA PHE A 17 -34.97 26.24 -86.34
C PHE A 17 -36.06 25.82 -85.34
N LEU A 18 -37.10 26.64 -85.15
CA LEU A 18 -38.21 26.33 -84.25
C LEU A 18 -39.15 25.24 -84.77
N ILE A 19 -39.24 25.04 -86.10
CA ILE A 19 -40.06 23.97 -86.68
C ILE A 19 -39.25 22.66 -86.79
N PHE A 20 -37.92 22.73 -86.95
CA PHE A 20 -37.06 21.54 -86.99
C PHE A 20 -36.85 20.90 -85.60
N CYS A 21 -36.98 21.67 -84.50
CA CYS A 21 -36.99 21.12 -83.14
C CYS A 21 -38.30 20.43 -82.73
N CYS A 22 -39.35 20.45 -83.56
CA CYS A 22 -40.61 19.74 -83.33
C CYS A 22 -40.76 18.43 -84.13
N SER A 23 -39.66 17.88 -84.64
CA SER A 23 -39.68 16.58 -85.35
C SER A 23 -38.42 15.73 -85.13
N LEU A 24 -37.93 15.70 -83.89
CA LEU A 24 -37.19 14.55 -83.39
C LEU A 24 -38.17 13.70 -82.57
N PRO A 25 -38.13 12.35 -82.68
CA PRO A 25 -38.92 11.50 -81.82
C PRO A 25 -38.57 11.86 -80.37
N LEU A 26 -39.59 12.02 -79.52
CA LEU A 26 -39.41 11.78 -78.09
C LEU A 26 -38.89 10.34 -77.99
N ASP A 27 -37.60 10.18 -77.73
CA ASP A 27 -37.13 8.94 -77.14
C ASP A 27 -37.92 8.78 -75.86
N ILE A 28 -38.71 7.71 -75.80
CA ILE A 28 -39.32 7.24 -74.57
C ILE A 28 -38.12 6.86 -73.71
N CYS A 29 -37.65 7.77 -72.86
CA CYS A 29 -36.68 7.43 -71.82
C CYS A 29 -37.32 6.34 -70.98
N ASP A 30 -36.81 5.12 -71.09
CA ASP A 30 -37.19 4.04 -70.19
C ASP A 30 -36.57 4.35 -68.84
N GLU A 31 -37.27 5.14 -68.01
CA GLU A 31 -36.79 5.55 -66.68
C GLU A 31 -36.44 4.34 -65.77
N SER A 32 -36.87 3.12 -66.11
CA SER A 32 -36.46 1.89 -65.42
C SER A 32 -35.04 1.45 -65.81
N GLU A 33 -34.58 1.79 -67.01
CA GLU A 33 -33.21 1.53 -67.49
C GLU A 33 -32.19 2.43 -66.77
N ASP A 34 -32.58 3.66 -66.43
CA ASP A 34 -31.76 4.58 -65.61
C ASP A 34 -31.53 4.02 -64.20
N ASP A 35 -32.59 3.52 -63.54
CA ASP A 35 -32.48 2.88 -62.22
C ASP A 35 -31.63 1.60 -62.28
N ARG A 36 -31.78 0.80 -63.35
CA ARG A 36 -30.96 -0.41 -63.58
C ARG A 36 -29.48 -0.06 -63.73
N GLN A 37 -29.16 0.95 -64.53
CA GLN A 37 -27.78 1.37 -64.76
C GLN A 37 -27.15 1.97 -63.49
N ALA A 38 -27.92 2.68 -62.68
CA ALA A 38 -27.47 3.20 -61.39
C ALA A 38 -27.10 2.07 -60.42
N LEU A 39 -27.93 1.01 -60.32
CA LEU A 39 -27.65 -0.15 -59.46
C LEU A 39 -26.45 -0.97 -59.96
N LEU A 40 -26.28 -1.15 -61.26
CA LEU A 40 -25.11 -1.82 -61.83
C LEU A 40 -23.82 -1.02 -61.61
N CYS A 41 -23.88 0.30 -61.75
CA CYS A 41 -22.77 1.17 -61.39
C CYS A 41 -22.45 1.09 -59.89
N PHE A 42 -23.46 1.10 -59.02
CA PHE A 42 -23.27 0.92 -57.58
C PHE A 42 -22.58 -0.42 -57.29
N LYS A 43 -23.07 -1.53 -57.86
CA LYS A 43 -22.46 -2.87 -57.72
C LYS A 43 -21.00 -2.92 -58.18
N SER A 44 -20.60 -2.13 -59.18
CA SER A 44 -19.21 -2.14 -59.68
C SER A 44 -18.16 -1.75 -58.63
N GLN A 45 -18.57 -1.04 -57.57
CA GLN A 45 -17.70 -0.62 -56.46
C GLN A 45 -17.77 -1.57 -55.26
N LEU A 46 -18.50 -2.69 -55.36
CA LEU A 46 -18.77 -3.62 -54.27
C LEU A 46 -18.08 -4.96 -54.47
N SER A 47 -17.76 -5.61 -53.37
CA SER A 47 -17.20 -6.96 -53.29
C SER A 47 -17.79 -7.69 -52.09
N GLY A 48 -17.99 -9.00 -52.17
CA GLY A 48 -18.65 -9.76 -51.10
C GLY A 48 -18.50 -11.28 -51.24
N PRO A 49 -19.23 -12.04 -50.41
CA PRO A 49 -19.18 -13.51 -50.40
C PRO A 49 -19.56 -14.14 -51.76
N PRO A 50 -19.18 -15.40 -52.03
CA PRO A 50 -19.54 -16.07 -53.28
C PRO A 50 -21.07 -16.04 -53.54
N GLY A 51 -21.48 -15.51 -54.70
CA GLY A 51 -22.89 -15.34 -55.06
C GLY A 51 -23.52 -14.01 -54.61
N PHE A 52 -22.77 -13.10 -53.99
CA PHE A 52 -23.30 -11.79 -53.58
C PHE A 52 -23.84 -11.00 -54.78
N LEU A 53 -25.05 -10.47 -54.65
CA LEU A 53 -25.75 -9.73 -55.70
C LEU A 53 -25.76 -10.44 -57.07
N ALA A 54 -25.77 -11.78 -57.12
CA ALA A 54 -25.74 -12.52 -58.39
C ALA A 54 -26.92 -12.19 -59.31
N SER A 55 -28.07 -11.82 -58.74
CA SER A 55 -29.26 -11.39 -59.49
C SER A 55 -29.12 -10.04 -60.19
N TRP A 56 -28.14 -9.23 -59.81
CA TRP A 56 -27.87 -7.93 -60.42
C TRP A 56 -26.96 -8.11 -61.65
N SER A 57 -27.54 -8.36 -62.81
CA SER A 57 -26.79 -8.63 -64.04
C SER A 57 -27.36 -7.87 -65.24
N ASN A 58 -26.52 -7.63 -66.26
CA ASN A 58 -26.97 -7.07 -67.53
C ASN A 58 -27.98 -7.96 -68.28
N GLU A 59 -28.06 -9.24 -67.91
CA GLU A 59 -28.93 -10.24 -68.56
C GLU A 59 -30.33 -10.27 -67.96
N SER A 60 -30.53 -9.73 -66.74
CA SER A 60 -31.80 -9.72 -66.02
C SER A 60 -32.55 -8.40 -66.23
N MET A 61 -33.62 -8.44 -67.04
CA MET A 61 -34.47 -7.28 -67.33
C MET A 61 -35.47 -6.95 -66.20
N GLU A 62 -35.72 -7.87 -65.26
CA GLU A 62 -36.67 -7.67 -64.15
C GLU A 62 -35.97 -7.12 -62.90
N LEU A 63 -35.65 -5.81 -62.93
CA LEU A 63 -34.98 -5.07 -61.86
C LEU A 63 -35.59 -5.29 -60.47
N CYS A 64 -36.92 -5.38 -60.40
CA CYS A 64 -37.66 -5.46 -59.13
C CYS A 64 -37.58 -6.83 -58.46
N ASN A 65 -37.04 -7.85 -59.15
CA ASN A 65 -36.75 -9.17 -58.59
C ASN A 65 -35.30 -9.29 -58.09
N TRP A 66 -34.51 -8.23 -58.21
CA TRP A 66 -33.14 -8.22 -57.73
C TRP A 66 -33.09 -8.30 -56.21
N HIS A 67 -32.11 -9.04 -55.71
CA HIS A 67 -31.94 -9.23 -54.28
C HIS A 67 -31.75 -7.87 -53.59
N GLY A 68 -32.53 -7.61 -52.54
CA GLY A 68 -32.50 -6.37 -51.79
C GLY A 68 -33.16 -5.17 -52.49
N VAL A 69 -33.72 -5.30 -53.69
CA VAL A 69 -34.37 -4.19 -54.42
C VAL A 69 -35.89 -4.28 -54.28
N THR A 70 -36.55 -3.15 -54.04
CA THR A 70 -38.01 -3.03 -54.06
C THR A 70 -38.44 -1.88 -54.96
N CYS A 71 -39.46 -2.10 -55.79
CA CYS A 71 -39.99 -1.11 -56.72
C CYS A 71 -41.39 -0.58 -56.32
N SER A 72 -41.80 0.53 -56.92
CA SER A 72 -43.13 1.13 -56.77
C SER A 72 -44.28 0.22 -57.23
N ALA A 73 -45.43 0.28 -56.55
CA ALA A 73 -46.62 -0.54 -56.83
C ALA A 73 -47.58 0.00 -57.94
N GLN A 74 -47.25 1.11 -58.60
CA GLN A 74 -48.06 1.77 -59.65
C GLN A 74 -47.65 1.31 -61.06
N PRO A 75 -48.51 1.49 -62.10
CA PRO A 75 -48.22 0.95 -63.44
C PRO A 75 -46.89 1.49 -64.02
N PRO A 76 -46.27 0.78 -64.97
CA PRO A 76 -44.94 1.09 -65.50
C PRO A 76 -44.76 2.56 -65.93
N PRO A 77 -43.53 3.11 -65.83
CA PRO A 77 -42.29 2.41 -65.46
C PRO A 77 -42.16 2.17 -63.94
N LEU A 78 -41.74 0.96 -63.57
CA LEU A 78 -41.45 0.59 -62.19
C LEU A 78 -40.16 1.28 -61.74
N ARG A 79 -40.21 2.04 -60.65
CA ARG A 79 -39.05 2.77 -60.10
C ARG A 79 -38.56 2.13 -58.81
N VAL A 80 -37.25 2.13 -58.57
CA VAL A 80 -36.65 1.60 -57.33
C VAL A 80 -36.95 2.55 -56.17
N ILE A 81 -37.58 2.01 -55.11
CA ILE A 81 -37.98 2.76 -53.91
C ILE A 81 -37.25 2.29 -52.66
N ALA A 82 -36.68 1.09 -52.64
CA ALA A 82 -35.84 0.64 -51.54
C ALA A 82 -34.67 -0.23 -52.02
N VAL A 83 -33.53 -0.04 -51.36
CA VAL A 83 -32.37 -0.94 -51.41
C VAL A 83 -32.07 -1.36 -49.98
N ASP A 84 -32.16 -2.67 -49.70
CA ASP A 84 -31.96 -3.28 -48.39
C ASP A 84 -30.97 -4.44 -48.50
N LEU A 85 -29.75 -4.21 -48.01
CA LEU A 85 -28.61 -5.13 -48.08
C LEU A 85 -27.90 -5.20 -46.72
N ALA A 86 -28.66 -5.18 -45.62
CA ALA A 86 -28.07 -5.24 -44.28
C ALA A 86 -27.48 -6.62 -43.95
N SER A 87 -26.32 -6.66 -43.27
CA SER A 87 -25.68 -7.91 -42.79
C SER A 87 -25.26 -8.91 -43.88
N GLU A 88 -24.94 -8.43 -45.07
CA GLU A 88 -24.60 -9.27 -46.24
C GLU A 88 -23.07 -9.51 -46.39
N GLY A 89 -22.25 -8.96 -45.49
CA GLY A 89 -20.79 -9.06 -45.56
C GLY A 89 -20.18 -8.32 -46.76
N ILE A 90 -20.85 -7.25 -47.22
CA ILE A 90 -20.43 -6.45 -48.37
C ILE A 90 -19.28 -5.53 -47.99
N THR A 91 -18.26 -5.46 -48.85
CA THR A 91 -17.12 -4.55 -48.79
C THR A 91 -17.14 -3.63 -50.01
N GLY A 92 -16.59 -2.42 -49.90
CA GLY A 92 -16.54 -1.46 -51.01
C GLY A 92 -16.87 -0.04 -50.56
N SER A 93 -16.89 0.90 -51.50
CA SER A 93 -17.25 2.30 -51.23
C SER A 93 -18.67 2.63 -51.71
N LEU A 94 -19.34 3.59 -51.07
CA LEU A 94 -20.61 4.12 -51.58
C LEU A 94 -20.38 4.89 -52.88
N SER A 95 -20.76 4.29 -54.01
CA SER A 95 -20.66 4.94 -55.33
C SER A 95 -21.62 6.14 -55.46
N PRO A 96 -21.19 7.27 -56.05
CA PRO A 96 -22.06 8.40 -56.39
C PRO A 96 -23.28 8.03 -57.24
N CYS A 97 -23.18 6.93 -58.01
CA CYS A 97 -24.27 6.43 -58.85
C CYS A 97 -25.55 6.11 -58.07
N ILE A 98 -25.47 5.85 -56.76
CA ILE A 98 -26.67 5.64 -55.92
C ILE A 98 -27.58 6.89 -55.94
N GLY A 99 -27.02 8.08 -56.15
CA GLY A 99 -27.75 9.35 -56.25
C GLY A 99 -28.68 9.45 -57.48
N ASN A 100 -28.51 8.59 -58.48
CA ASN A 100 -29.37 8.56 -59.66
C ASN A 100 -30.70 7.83 -59.44
N LEU A 101 -30.87 7.10 -58.32
CA LEU A 101 -32.11 6.41 -57.98
C LEU A 101 -33.16 7.40 -57.45
N SER A 102 -33.66 8.29 -58.30
CA SER A 102 -34.44 9.48 -57.89
C SER A 102 -35.74 9.19 -57.10
N SER A 103 -36.24 7.95 -57.15
CA SER A 103 -37.42 7.51 -56.40
C SER A 103 -37.12 6.80 -55.07
N LEU A 104 -35.84 6.65 -54.71
CA LEU A 104 -35.41 5.90 -53.54
C LEU A 104 -35.90 6.54 -52.24
N ALA A 105 -36.66 5.77 -51.46
CA ALA A 105 -37.19 6.15 -50.15
C ALA A 105 -36.42 5.51 -49.00
N LYS A 106 -35.88 4.30 -49.18
CA LYS A 106 -35.12 3.57 -48.15
C LYS A 106 -33.78 3.09 -48.70
N LEU A 107 -32.69 3.46 -48.03
CA LEU A 107 -31.35 2.92 -48.24
C LEU A 107 -30.83 2.31 -46.95
N GLN A 108 -30.77 0.98 -46.91
CA GLN A 108 -30.38 0.19 -45.75
C GLN A 108 -29.15 -0.66 -46.09
N LEU A 109 -27.98 -0.24 -45.58
CA LEU A 109 -26.69 -0.88 -45.83
C LEU A 109 -25.96 -1.26 -44.53
N SER A 110 -26.67 -1.29 -43.40
CA SER A 110 -26.04 -1.46 -42.09
C SER A 110 -25.40 -2.84 -41.87
N ASN A 111 -24.44 -2.90 -40.94
CA ASN A 111 -23.75 -4.12 -40.53
C ASN A 111 -23.02 -4.82 -41.70
N ASN A 112 -22.18 -4.06 -42.38
CA ASN A 112 -21.35 -4.52 -43.49
C ASN A 112 -19.90 -4.01 -43.28
N SER A 113 -19.10 -3.94 -44.34
CA SER A 113 -17.73 -3.43 -44.34
C SER A 113 -17.54 -2.35 -45.41
N PHE A 114 -18.56 -1.50 -45.61
CA PHE A 114 -18.43 -0.33 -46.47
C PHE A 114 -17.39 0.64 -45.89
N HIS A 115 -16.52 1.19 -46.74
CA HIS A 115 -15.45 2.12 -46.37
C HIS A 115 -15.43 3.35 -47.31
N GLY A 116 -14.56 4.31 -47.03
CA GLY A 116 -14.53 5.59 -47.73
C GLY A 116 -15.61 6.56 -47.24
N GLY A 117 -15.75 7.69 -47.96
CA GLY A 117 -16.68 8.77 -47.60
C GLY A 117 -18.14 8.48 -47.93
N ILE A 118 -19.05 9.14 -47.21
CA ILE A 118 -20.46 9.22 -47.60
C ILE A 118 -20.56 10.16 -48.82
N SER A 119 -21.15 9.68 -49.93
CA SER A 119 -21.29 10.46 -51.16
C SER A 119 -22.23 11.66 -50.98
N SER A 120 -21.81 12.86 -51.42
CA SER A 120 -22.64 14.07 -51.41
C SER A 120 -23.88 13.97 -52.30
N GLU A 121 -23.81 13.12 -53.33
CA GLU A 121 -24.86 12.83 -54.31
C GLU A 121 -26.08 12.15 -53.68
N LEU A 122 -25.96 11.59 -52.46
CA LEU A 122 -27.12 11.16 -51.69
C LEU A 122 -28.11 12.31 -51.45
N GLY A 123 -27.65 13.56 -51.42
CA GLY A 123 -28.51 14.75 -51.33
C GLY A 123 -29.45 14.93 -52.52
N LEU A 124 -29.22 14.27 -53.65
CA LEU A 124 -30.12 14.30 -54.82
C LEU A 124 -31.39 13.46 -54.61
N LEU A 125 -31.39 12.56 -53.61
CA LEU A 125 -32.47 11.63 -53.32
C LEU A 125 -33.60 12.31 -52.53
N SER A 126 -34.34 13.20 -53.18
CA SER A 126 -35.39 14.02 -52.56
C SER A 126 -36.52 13.24 -51.86
N ARG A 127 -36.71 11.95 -52.21
CA ARG A 127 -37.71 11.05 -51.59
C ARG A 127 -37.17 10.20 -50.44
N LEU A 128 -35.87 10.26 -50.17
CA LEU A 128 -35.22 9.43 -49.16
C LEU A 128 -35.77 9.78 -47.77
N SER A 129 -36.43 8.81 -47.15
CA SER A 129 -36.99 8.93 -45.80
C SER A 129 -36.20 8.13 -44.76
N ASN A 130 -35.55 7.04 -45.17
CA ASN A 130 -34.75 6.21 -44.27
C ASN A 130 -33.36 5.97 -44.86
N LEU A 131 -32.33 6.50 -44.18
CA LEU A 131 -30.93 6.27 -44.50
C LEU A 131 -30.25 5.58 -43.32
N ASN A 132 -29.85 4.32 -43.49
CA ASN A 132 -29.10 3.57 -42.51
C ASN A 132 -27.80 3.02 -43.09
N LEU A 133 -26.67 3.60 -42.68
CA LEU A 133 -25.31 3.21 -43.06
C LEU A 133 -24.49 2.75 -41.83
N SER A 134 -25.15 2.46 -40.72
CA SER A 134 -24.50 2.11 -39.44
C SER A 134 -23.71 0.80 -39.46
N MET A 135 -22.81 0.61 -38.50
CA MET A 135 -21.99 -0.60 -38.34
C MET A 135 -21.23 -0.94 -39.63
N ASN A 136 -20.41 0.02 -40.08
CA ASN A 136 -19.55 -0.09 -41.24
C ASN A 136 -18.16 0.50 -40.90
N SER A 137 -17.31 0.67 -41.90
CA SER A 137 -15.99 1.31 -41.79
C SER A 137 -15.94 2.65 -42.55
N LEU A 138 -17.06 3.37 -42.63
CA LEU A 138 -17.14 4.65 -43.34
C LEU A 138 -16.30 5.71 -42.63
N GLU A 139 -15.64 6.55 -43.40
CA GLU A 139 -14.76 7.62 -42.94
C GLU A 139 -15.14 8.96 -43.60
N GLY A 140 -14.34 10.01 -43.38
CA GLY A 140 -14.66 11.34 -43.90
C GLY A 140 -15.73 12.08 -43.09
N THR A 141 -16.23 13.17 -43.65
CA THR A 141 -17.24 14.05 -43.04
C THR A 141 -18.66 13.64 -43.43
N ILE A 142 -19.64 14.00 -42.60
CA ILE A 142 -21.06 13.93 -42.98
C ILE A 142 -21.33 15.05 -44.02
N PRO A 143 -21.78 14.73 -45.25
CA PRO A 143 -22.04 15.74 -46.27
C PRO A 143 -23.20 16.66 -45.88
N SER A 144 -23.03 17.97 -46.04
CA SER A 144 -24.09 18.95 -45.79
C SER A 144 -25.27 18.80 -46.75
N GLU A 145 -25.02 18.24 -47.94
CA GLU A 145 -25.99 17.98 -49.01
C GLU A 145 -27.09 17.00 -48.59
N LEU A 146 -26.87 16.19 -47.54
CA LEU A 146 -27.93 15.37 -46.95
C LEU A 146 -29.13 16.21 -46.47
N SER A 147 -28.95 17.52 -46.23
CA SER A 147 -30.05 18.43 -45.91
C SER A 147 -31.06 18.64 -47.05
N LEU A 148 -30.70 18.27 -48.28
CA LEU A 148 -31.58 18.34 -49.45
C LEU A 148 -32.56 17.16 -49.51
N CYS A 149 -32.35 16.11 -48.71
CA CYS A 149 -33.28 15.00 -48.54
C CYS A 149 -34.46 15.43 -47.65
N THR A 150 -35.35 16.28 -48.20
CA THR A 150 -36.42 16.93 -47.41
C THR A 150 -37.42 15.98 -46.75
N GLN A 151 -37.50 14.72 -47.20
CA GLN A 151 -38.37 13.68 -46.64
C GLN A 151 -37.70 12.82 -45.57
N LEU A 152 -36.43 13.10 -45.22
CA LEU A 152 -35.65 12.27 -44.30
C LEU A 152 -36.27 12.23 -42.90
N GLN A 153 -36.57 11.01 -42.43
CA GLN A 153 -37.13 10.71 -41.12
C GLN A 153 -36.13 10.00 -40.21
N PHE A 154 -35.31 9.12 -40.77
CA PHE A 154 -34.33 8.33 -40.05
C PHE A 154 -32.93 8.51 -40.64
N LEU A 155 -31.98 8.95 -39.80
CA LEU A 155 -30.56 9.06 -40.14
C LEU A 155 -29.71 8.23 -39.18
N GLY A 156 -29.30 7.05 -39.64
CA GLY A 156 -28.47 6.11 -38.88
C GLY A 156 -27.06 6.00 -39.45
N LEU A 157 -26.07 6.62 -38.79
CA LEU A 157 -24.66 6.59 -39.18
C LEU A 157 -23.74 6.03 -38.09
N TRP A 158 -24.29 5.44 -37.04
CA TRP A 158 -23.53 5.00 -35.86
C TRP A 158 -22.56 3.86 -36.13
N ASN A 159 -21.53 3.73 -35.30
CA ASN A 159 -20.49 2.69 -35.36
C ASN A 159 -19.78 2.69 -36.74
N ASN A 160 -19.11 3.80 -37.02
CA ASN A 160 -18.27 4.07 -38.19
C ASN A 160 -17.02 4.86 -37.74
N SER A 161 -16.22 5.36 -38.68
CA SER A 161 -15.05 6.23 -38.44
C SER A 161 -15.24 7.65 -38.97
N LEU A 162 -16.49 8.16 -38.98
CA LEU A 162 -16.81 9.50 -39.46
C LEU A 162 -16.20 10.57 -38.55
N HIS A 163 -15.65 11.63 -39.12
CA HIS A 163 -15.02 12.74 -38.39
C HIS A 163 -15.52 14.10 -38.92
N GLY A 164 -14.99 15.20 -38.39
CA GLY A 164 -15.45 16.55 -38.71
C GLY A 164 -16.70 16.96 -37.93
N GLU A 165 -17.27 18.12 -38.27
CA GLU A 165 -18.42 18.68 -37.57
C GLU A 165 -19.75 18.07 -38.03
N ILE A 166 -20.74 18.08 -37.15
CA ILE A 166 -22.11 17.73 -37.52
C ILE A 166 -22.71 18.91 -38.32
N PRO A 167 -23.12 18.72 -39.59
CA PRO A 167 -23.64 19.82 -40.40
C PRO A 167 -24.91 20.43 -39.80
N PRO A 168 -24.91 21.73 -39.45
CA PRO A 168 -26.12 22.37 -38.92
C PRO A 168 -27.28 22.38 -39.93
N SER A 169 -26.98 22.29 -41.24
CA SER A 169 -27.98 22.24 -42.31
C SER A 169 -28.93 21.04 -42.19
N LEU A 170 -28.54 19.96 -41.50
CA LEU A 170 -29.43 18.81 -41.25
C LEU A 170 -30.73 19.20 -40.53
N SER A 171 -30.78 20.35 -39.85
CA SER A 171 -32.01 20.89 -39.28
C SER A 171 -33.05 21.33 -40.32
N GLN A 172 -32.71 21.37 -41.62
CA GLN A 172 -33.64 21.64 -42.72
C GLN A 172 -34.53 20.44 -43.05
N CYS A 173 -34.14 19.23 -42.63
CA CYS A 173 -34.95 18.03 -42.80
C CYS A 173 -36.06 17.99 -41.74
N MET A 174 -37.14 18.74 -41.99
CA MET A 174 -38.21 18.99 -41.01
C MET A 174 -38.96 17.74 -40.54
N HIS A 175 -38.85 16.62 -41.28
CA HIS A 175 -39.46 15.34 -40.93
C HIS A 175 -38.53 14.40 -40.15
N LEU A 176 -37.31 14.83 -39.79
CA LEU A 176 -36.39 14.00 -39.01
C LEU A 176 -37.01 13.64 -37.66
N GLN A 177 -37.13 12.33 -37.42
CA GLN A 177 -37.64 11.72 -36.21
C GLN A 177 -36.50 11.11 -35.37
N GLU A 178 -35.48 10.56 -36.02
CA GLU A 178 -34.35 9.92 -35.34
C GLU A 178 -33.02 10.27 -36.00
N ILE A 179 -32.09 10.75 -35.18
CA ILE A 179 -30.70 10.99 -35.56
C ILE A 179 -29.82 10.15 -34.63
N ASN A 180 -29.10 9.18 -35.18
CA ASN A 180 -28.13 8.38 -34.43
C ASN A 180 -26.77 8.39 -35.13
N LEU A 181 -25.84 9.14 -34.53
CA LEU A 181 -24.47 9.35 -35.00
C LEU A 181 -23.44 8.78 -34.01
N SER A 182 -23.87 7.94 -33.07
CA SER A 182 -23.02 7.46 -31.97
C SER A 182 -21.84 6.58 -32.42
N ASN A 183 -20.81 6.45 -31.59
CA ASN A 183 -19.60 5.66 -31.88
C ASN A 183 -18.95 6.06 -33.22
N ASN A 184 -18.48 7.30 -33.29
CA ASN A 184 -17.73 7.87 -34.41
C ASN A 184 -16.60 8.77 -33.86
N GLN A 185 -15.97 9.57 -34.73
CA GLN A 185 -14.92 10.53 -34.39
C GLN A 185 -15.37 11.99 -34.63
N LEU A 186 -16.69 12.25 -34.58
CA LEU A 186 -17.25 13.59 -34.86
C LEU A 186 -16.80 14.61 -33.81
N GLN A 187 -16.52 15.82 -34.24
CA GLN A 187 -15.97 16.91 -33.43
C GLN A 187 -16.81 18.20 -33.56
N GLY A 188 -16.38 19.27 -32.90
CA GLY A 188 -17.10 20.55 -32.89
C GLY A 188 -18.29 20.56 -31.93
N SER A 189 -19.16 21.56 -32.07
CA SER A 189 -20.32 21.76 -31.20
C SER A 189 -21.57 21.04 -31.69
N ILE A 190 -22.48 20.70 -30.77
CA ILE A 190 -23.81 20.20 -31.12
C ILE A 190 -24.62 21.31 -31.81
N PRO A 191 -25.20 21.10 -33.00
CA PRO A 191 -26.04 22.10 -33.66
C PRO A 191 -27.28 22.47 -32.82
N SER A 192 -27.39 23.75 -32.44
CA SER A 192 -28.52 24.24 -31.65
C SER A 192 -29.86 24.09 -32.38
N ALA A 193 -29.85 24.15 -33.72
CA ALA A 193 -31.02 24.04 -34.56
C ALA A 193 -31.74 22.68 -34.46
N PHE A 194 -31.08 21.61 -33.97
CA PHE A 194 -31.75 20.33 -33.71
C PHE A 194 -32.87 20.43 -32.68
N GLY A 195 -32.78 21.40 -31.75
CA GLY A 195 -33.86 21.67 -30.79
C GLY A 195 -35.14 22.22 -31.43
N THR A 196 -35.08 22.67 -32.69
CA THR A 196 -36.21 23.26 -33.42
C THR A 196 -36.89 22.28 -34.38
N LEU A 197 -36.35 21.06 -34.53
CA LEU A 197 -36.95 20.04 -35.38
C LEU A 197 -38.29 19.56 -34.79
N PRO A 198 -39.41 19.67 -35.53
CA PRO A 198 -40.74 19.47 -34.96
C PRO A 198 -41.05 17.99 -34.68
N GLU A 199 -40.42 17.07 -35.42
CA GLU A 199 -40.69 15.64 -35.32
C GLU A 199 -39.59 14.84 -34.59
N LEU A 200 -38.47 15.47 -34.22
CA LEU A 200 -37.29 14.76 -33.68
C LEU A 200 -37.59 14.16 -32.31
N ARG A 201 -37.64 12.83 -32.23
CA ARG A 201 -37.89 12.05 -31.01
C ARG A 201 -36.62 11.54 -30.36
N MET A 202 -35.63 11.15 -31.17
CA MET A 202 -34.38 10.58 -30.68
C MET A 202 -33.17 11.34 -31.26
N LEU A 203 -32.30 11.79 -30.36
CA LEU A 203 -30.99 12.33 -30.69
C LEU A 203 -29.92 11.54 -29.91
N ASN A 204 -29.13 10.73 -30.63
CA ASN A 204 -28.02 9.98 -30.06
C ASN A 204 -26.71 10.37 -30.73
N LEU A 205 -25.86 11.06 -29.96
CA LEU A 205 -24.53 11.55 -30.36
C LEU A 205 -23.41 10.96 -29.50
N ALA A 206 -23.70 9.90 -28.75
CA ALA A 206 -22.79 9.36 -27.75
C ALA A 206 -21.49 8.80 -28.35
N SER A 207 -20.41 8.74 -27.57
CA SER A 207 -19.11 8.20 -27.99
C SER A 207 -18.55 8.87 -29.25
N ASN A 208 -18.31 10.17 -29.15
CA ASN A 208 -17.69 11.00 -30.19
C ASN A 208 -16.63 11.92 -29.54
N ARG A 209 -16.14 12.91 -30.29
CA ARG A 209 -15.20 13.96 -29.83
C ARG A 209 -15.87 15.34 -29.80
N LEU A 210 -17.19 15.40 -29.58
CA LEU A 210 -17.92 16.66 -29.52
C LEU A 210 -17.48 17.49 -28.32
N SER A 211 -17.49 18.81 -28.47
CA SER A 211 -17.00 19.77 -27.49
C SER A 211 -17.92 20.98 -27.38
N GLY A 212 -17.63 21.88 -26.44
CA GLY A 212 -18.47 23.04 -26.17
C GLY A 212 -19.66 22.71 -25.27
N ASN A 213 -20.60 23.64 -25.18
CA ASN A 213 -21.73 23.55 -24.26
C ASN A 213 -22.93 22.81 -24.88
N ILE A 214 -23.77 22.23 -24.02
CA ILE A 214 -25.04 21.64 -24.46
C ILE A 214 -25.99 22.77 -24.91
N PRO A 215 -26.57 22.72 -26.13
CA PRO A 215 -27.47 23.77 -26.60
C PRO A 215 -28.78 23.83 -25.80
N PRO A 216 -29.17 25.00 -25.24
CA PRO A 216 -30.43 25.14 -24.49
C PRO A 216 -31.68 24.85 -25.34
N ALA A 217 -31.60 25.08 -26.66
CA ALA A 217 -32.68 24.82 -27.61
C ALA A 217 -33.16 23.36 -27.60
N LEU A 218 -32.31 22.39 -27.25
CA LEU A 218 -32.72 20.99 -27.12
C LEU A 218 -33.83 20.80 -26.08
N GLY A 219 -33.84 21.62 -25.03
CA GLY A 219 -34.89 21.63 -24.01
C GLY A 219 -36.23 22.22 -24.47
N THR A 220 -36.23 22.99 -25.55
CA THR A 220 -37.44 23.63 -26.11
C THR A 220 -38.21 22.72 -27.06
N SER A 221 -37.65 21.56 -27.42
CA SER A 221 -38.29 20.62 -28.34
C SER A 221 -39.55 19.99 -27.72
N LEU A 222 -40.64 20.01 -28.48
CA LEU A 222 -41.94 19.41 -28.09
C LEU A 222 -42.03 17.91 -28.43
N SER A 223 -41.10 17.39 -29.22
CA SER A 223 -41.10 16.01 -29.73
C SER A 223 -40.00 15.15 -29.12
N LEU A 224 -38.88 15.74 -28.68
CA LEU A 224 -37.72 15.00 -28.19
C LEU A 224 -38.08 14.18 -26.96
N ARG A 225 -37.75 12.87 -27.00
CA ARG A 225 -37.99 11.90 -25.92
C ARG A 225 -36.69 11.30 -25.41
N TYR A 226 -35.71 11.09 -26.29
CA TYR A 226 -34.45 10.44 -25.97
C TYR A 226 -33.27 11.31 -26.40
N VAL A 227 -32.40 11.66 -25.44
CA VAL A 227 -31.18 12.44 -25.67
C VAL A 227 -30.01 11.72 -25.03
N ASP A 228 -29.08 11.23 -25.87
CA ASP A 228 -27.82 10.64 -25.41
C ASP A 228 -26.64 11.41 -26.02
N LEU A 229 -25.92 12.12 -25.15
CA LEU A 229 -24.74 12.92 -25.45
C LEU A 229 -23.51 12.40 -24.68
N GLY A 230 -23.60 11.20 -24.10
CA GLY A 230 -22.54 10.65 -23.25
C GLY A 230 -21.23 10.37 -23.99
N ARG A 231 -20.11 10.23 -23.26
CA ARG A 231 -18.79 9.88 -23.81
C ARG A 231 -18.34 10.87 -24.90
N ASN A 232 -18.29 12.15 -24.55
CA ASN A 232 -17.81 13.24 -25.39
C ASN A 232 -16.90 14.17 -24.55
N GLY A 233 -16.49 15.31 -25.11
CA GLY A 233 -15.76 16.38 -24.43
C GLY A 233 -16.63 17.61 -24.14
N LEU A 234 -17.94 17.44 -23.92
CA LEU A 234 -18.85 18.56 -23.64
C LEU A 234 -18.52 19.19 -22.29
N ALA A 235 -18.65 20.50 -22.19
CA ALA A 235 -18.32 21.28 -21.00
C ALA A 235 -19.45 22.24 -20.62
N GLY A 236 -19.26 22.97 -19.52
CA GLY A 236 -20.25 23.90 -18.99
C GLY A 236 -21.34 23.20 -18.17
N GLU A 237 -22.40 23.95 -17.85
CA GLU A 237 -23.51 23.49 -17.02
C GLU A 237 -24.60 22.80 -17.84
N ILE A 238 -25.48 22.04 -17.16
CA ILE A 238 -26.72 21.55 -17.77
C ILE A 238 -27.67 22.74 -17.96
N PRO A 239 -28.10 23.08 -19.20
CA PRO A 239 -29.00 24.20 -19.43
C PRO A 239 -30.34 24.02 -18.70
N GLU A 240 -30.82 25.08 -18.04
CA GLU A 240 -32.09 25.04 -17.30
C GLU A 240 -33.29 24.68 -18.20
N LEU A 241 -33.29 25.13 -19.46
CA LEU A 241 -34.30 24.76 -20.45
C LEU A 241 -34.29 23.26 -20.74
N LEU A 242 -33.12 22.62 -20.76
CA LEU A 242 -33.00 21.17 -20.97
C LEU A 242 -33.51 20.41 -19.73
N ALA A 243 -33.14 20.88 -18.54
CA ALA A 243 -33.57 20.30 -17.28
C ALA A 243 -35.08 20.46 -17.00
N SER A 244 -35.72 21.48 -17.57
CA SER A 244 -37.16 21.76 -17.43
C SER A 244 -38.03 21.22 -18.57
N SER A 245 -37.45 20.46 -19.50
CA SER A 245 -38.20 19.84 -20.60
C SER A 245 -39.33 18.94 -20.07
N SER A 246 -40.53 19.09 -20.64
CA SER A 246 -41.70 18.29 -20.30
C SER A 246 -41.87 17.04 -21.18
N THR A 247 -40.93 16.79 -22.07
CA THR A 247 -41.04 15.80 -23.15
C THR A 247 -39.95 14.74 -23.07
N ILE A 248 -38.74 15.12 -22.66
CA ILE A 248 -37.59 14.21 -22.57
C ILE A 248 -37.83 13.18 -21.48
N GLN A 249 -37.74 11.91 -21.85
CA GLN A 249 -37.87 10.75 -20.95
C GLN A 249 -36.51 10.19 -20.56
N VAL A 250 -35.54 10.21 -21.46
CA VAL A 250 -34.18 9.70 -21.22
C VAL A 250 -33.17 10.79 -21.50
N LEU A 251 -32.41 11.18 -20.47
CA LEU A 251 -31.32 12.13 -20.57
C LEU A 251 -30.01 11.48 -20.12
N ARG A 252 -29.10 11.31 -21.06
CA ARG A 252 -27.79 10.68 -20.84
C ARG A 252 -26.66 11.65 -21.21
N LEU A 253 -25.90 12.06 -20.20
CA LEU A 253 -24.80 13.02 -20.29
C LEU A 253 -23.50 12.49 -19.68
N MET A 254 -23.43 11.19 -19.38
CA MET A 254 -22.32 10.57 -18.67
C MET A 254 -20.98 10.67 -19.42
N SER A 255 -19.85 10.68 -18.70
CA SER A 255 -18.50 10.71 -19.31
C SER A 255 -18.28 11.93 -20.22
N ASN A 256 -18.44 13.12 -19.65
CA ASN A 256 -18.15 14.41 -20.27
C ASN A 256 -17.33 15.27 -19.29
N ASN A 257 -17.09 16.54 -19.63
CA ASN A 257 -16.45 17.54 -18.78
C ASN A 257 -17.45 18.58 -18.25
N LEU A 258 -18.71 18.17 -18.02
CA LEU A 258 -19.75 19.06 -17.52
C LEU A 258 -19.48 19.43 -16.06
N SER A 259 -19.81 20.65 -15.67
CA SER A 259 -19.51 21.22 -14.36
C SER A 259 -20.70 22.00 -13.79
N GLY A 260 -20.51 22.61 -12.62
CA GLY A 260 -21.54 23.42 -11.95
C GLY A 260 -22.45 22.59 -11.06
N GLU A 261 -23.50 23.22 -10.53
CA GLU A 261 -24.49 22.56 -9.69
C GLU A 261 -25.55 21.83 -10.51
N LEU A 262 -26.14 20.79 -9.89
CA LEU A 262 -27.26 20.07 -10.49
C LEU A 262 -28.54 20.95 -10.49
N PRO A 263 -29.20 21.17 -11.65
CA PRO A 263 -30.42 21.97 -11.69
C PRO A 263 -31.55 21.35 -10.86
N LYS A 264 -32.15 22.12 -9.95
CA LYS A 264 -33.22 21.63 -9.04
C LYS A 264 -34.45 21.11 -9.80
N VAL A 265 -34.75 21.71 -10.96
CA VAL A 265 -35.90 21.33 -11.78
C VAL A 265 -35.74 19.93 -12.37
N LEU A 266 -34.50 19.47 -12.58
CA LEU A 266 -34.19 18.15 -13.13
C LEU A 266 -34.75 17.00 -12.26
N PHE A 267 -34.81 17.21 -10.95
CA PHE A 267 -35.28 16.23 -9.95
C PHE A 267 -36.78 16.36 -9.66
N ASN A 268 -37.44 17.36 -10.25
CA ASN A 268 -38.86 17.68 -10.04
C ASN A 268 -39.66 17.61 -11.36
N THR A 269 -39.11 16.89 -12.34
CA THR A 269 -39.69 16.64 -13.65
C THR A 269 -40.91 15.70 -13.60
N SER A 270 -41.83 15.88 -14.55
CA SER A 270 -42.97 14.99 -14.79
C SER A 270 -42.74 13.99 -15.93
N SER A 271 -41.58 14.05 -16.61
CA SER A 271 -41.34 13.29 -17.85
C SER A 271 -40.11 12.38 -17.81
N LEU A 272 -39.02 12.76 -17.10
CA LEU A 272 -37.79 11.98 -17.10
C LEU A 272 -37.94 10.67 -16.33
N ILE A 273 -37.63 9.58 -17.02
CA ILE A 273 -37.54 8.21 -16.50
C ILE A 273 -36.08 7.89 -16.15
N ALA A 274 -35.12 8.35 -16.97
CA ALA A 274 -33.70 8.07 -16.76
C ALA A 274 -32.84 9.34 -16.82
N ILE A 275 -32.04 9.53 -15.78
CA ILE A 275 -31.08 10.63 -15.61
C ILE A 275 -29.70 10.01 -15.38
N CYS A 276 -28.82 10.06 -16.37
CA CYS A 276 -27.45 9.53 -16.30
C CYS A 276 -26.42 10.64 -16.45
N LEU A 277 -25.78 11.04 -15.35
CA LEU A 277 -24.83 12.15 -15.25
C LEU A 277 -23.44 11.70 -14.75
N GLN A 278 -23.20 10.41 -14.60
CA GLN A 278 -21.99 9.88 -13.99
C GLN A 278 -20.71 10.22 -14.80
N LYS A 279 -19.54 10.28 -14.15
CA LYS A 279 -18.25 10.63 -14.78
C LYS A 279 -18.28 12.04 -15.40
N ASN A 280 -18.50 13.05 -14.56
CA ASN A 280 -18.44 14.47 -14.93
C ASN A 280 -17.75 15.24 -13.78
N SER A 281 -17.81 16.57 -13.82
CA SER A 281 -17.28 17.47 -12.79
C SER A 281 -18.39 18.23 -12.04
N PHE A 282 -19.58 17.64 -11.87
CA PHE A 282 -20.67 18.29 -11.12
C PHE A 282 -20.31 18.45 -9.64
N SER A 283 -20.66 19.60 -9.07
CA SER A 283 -20.37 19.96 -7.69
C SER A 283 -21.64 20.41 -6.95
N GLY A 284 -21.51 20.82 -5.68
CA GLY A 284 -22.65 21.21 -4.85
C GLY A 284 -23.46 20.01 -4.35
N SER A 285 -24.64 20.27 -3.79
CA SER A 285 -25.49 19.24 -3.19
C SER A 285 -26.48 18.61 -4.15
N ILE A 286 -26.90 17.37 -3.88
CA ILE A 286 -28.05 16.76 -4.56
C ILE A 286 -29.32 17.56 -4.21
N PRO A 287 -30.04 18.11 -5.21
CA PRO A 287 -31.25 18.89 -4.95
C PRO A 287 -32.36 18.10 -4.24
N PRO A 288 -33.16 18.74 -3.37
CA PRO A 288 -34.33 18.09 -2.77
C PRO A 288 -35.46 17.89 -3.80
N ILE A 289 -36.25 16.84 -3.57
CA ILE A 289 -37.39 16.44 -4.40
C ILE A 289 -38.64 17.01 -3.75
N THR A 290 -39.24 17.97 -4.41
CA THR A 290 -40.49 18.63 -4.02
C THR A 290 -41.70 18.11 -4.81
N ALA A 291 -41.47 17.43 -5.93
CA ALA A 291 -42.52 16.81 -6.73
C ALA A 291 -43.05 15.53 -6.08
N ASN A 292 -44.35 15.28 -6.23
CA ASN A 292 -44.99 14.05 -5.76
C ASN A 292 -44.83 12.96 -6.82
N SER A 293 -44.12 11.88 -6.46
CA SER A 293 -43.90 10.68 -7.29
C SER A 293 -43.42 10.96 -8.73
N PRO A 294 -42.24 11.57 -8.92
CA PRO A 294 -41.61 11.66 -10.25
C PRO A 294 -41.46 10.27 -10.89
N PRO A 295 -41.56 10.15 -12.23
CA PRO A 295 -41.47 8.87 -12.94
C PRO A 295 -40.03 8.34 -13.06
N VAL A 296 -39.07 8.89 -12.31
CA VAL A 296 -37.65 8.56 -12.41
C VAL A 296 -37.43 7.13 -11.91
N GLU A 297 -36.98 6.26 -12.81
CA GLU A 297 -36.60 4.87 -12.56
C GLU A 297 -35.08 4.71 -12.40
N HIS A 298 -34.30 5.51 -13.12
CA HIS A 298 -32.83 5.43 -13.12
C HIS A 298 -32.20 6.77 -12.79
N LEU A 299 -31.50 6.85 -11.66
CA LEU A 299 -30.75 8.04 -11.25
C LEU A 299 -29.28 7.69 -11.02
N HIS A 300 -28.41 8.05 -11.97
CA HIS A 300 -26.98 7.79 -11.93
C HIS A 300 -26.20 9.10 -11.86
N LEU A 301 -25.59 9.36 -10.72
CA LEU A 301 -24.84 10.57 -10.37
C LEU A 301 -23.39 10.28 -9.95
N GLY A 302 -22.95 9.02 -10.03
CA GLY A 302 -21.65 8.60 -9.53
C GLY A 302 -20.45 9.25 -10.26
N GLU A 303 -19.25 9.18 -9.67
CA GLU A 303 -18.01 9.71 -10.26
C GLU A 303 -18.14 11.19 -10.63
N ASN A 304 -18.44 12.01 -9.62
CA ASN A 304 -18.56 13.47 -9.69
C ASN A 304 -17.96 14.09 -8.40
N TYR A 305 -18.08 15.40 -8.22
CA TYR A 305 -17.65 16.12 -7.01
C TYR A 305 -18.84 16.56 -6.14
N LEU A 306 -19.96 15.82 -6.17
CA LEU A 306 -21.15 16.16 -5.38
C LEU A 306 -20.84 16.08 -3.89
N SER A 307 -21.36 17.02 -3.12
CA SER A 307 -21.06 17.22 -1.70
C SER A 307 -22.35 17.41 -0.89
N GLY A 308 -22.24 17.66 0.41
CA GLY A 308 -23.39 17.78 1.29
C GLY A 308 -24.06 16.43 1.56
N THR A 309 -25.29 16.46 2.07
CA THR A 309 -26.00 15.26 2.55
C THR A 309 -26.93 14.66 1.50
N ILE A 310 -27.15 13.35 1.56
CA ILE A 310 -28.26 12.72 0.85
C ILE A 310 -29.57 13.18 1.50
N HIS A 311 -30.38 13.96 0.77
CA HIS A 311 -31.60 14.54 1.35
C HIS A 311 -32.71 13.48 1.49
N PRO A 312 -33.47 13.43 2.61
CA PRO A 312 -34.52 12.42 2.82
C PRO A 312 -35.63 12.40 1.76
N SER A 313 -35.88 13.53 1.10
CA SER A 313 -36.85 13.61 -0.01
C SER A 313 -36.50 12.72 -1.20
N LEU A 314 -35.27 12.21 -1.31
CA LEU A 314 -34.88 11.26 -2.35
C LEU A 314 -35.75 9.98 -2.28
N GLY A 315 -36.28 9.67 -1.09
CA GLY A 315 -37.30 8.64 -0.86
C GLY A 315 -38.64 8.89 -1.55
N ASN A 316 -38.92 10.09 -2.08
CA ASN A 316 -40.16 10.39 -2.81
C ASN A 316 -40.15 9.84 -4.25
N LEU A 317 -39.01 9.34 -4.74
CA LEU A 317 -38.87 8.71 -6.05
C LEU A 317 -39.40 7.26 -5.99
N SER A 318 -40.71 7.09 -5.87
CA SER A 318 -41.36 5.79 -5.66
C SER A 318 -41.20 4.78 -6.80
N SER A 319 -40.84 5.25 -8.00
CA SER A 319 -40.58 4.40 -9.19
C SER A 319 -39.10 4.01 -9.34
N LEU A 320 -38.22 4.46 -8.44
CA LEU A 320 -36.78 4.31 -8.61
C LEU A 320 -36.34 2.85 -8.52
N LEU A 321 -35.83 2.32 -9.63
CA LEU A 321 -35.26 0.97 -9.75
C LEU A 321 -33.77 0.98 -9.41
N THR A 322 -33.03 2.00 -9.86
CA THR A 322 -31.58 2.07 -9.66
C THR A 322 -31.13 3.45 -9.19
N LEU A 323 -30.43 3.49 -8.07
CA LEU A 323 -29.77 4.67 -7.52
C LEU A 323 -28.25 4.43 -7.46
N ARG A 324 -27.49 5.20 -8.23
CA ARG A 324 -26.03 5.09 -8.30
C ARG A 324 -25.38 6.44 -8.04
N ILE A 325 -24.78 6.62 -6.86
CA ILE A 325 -24.14 7.86 -6.42
C ILE A 325 -22.72 7.60 -5.88
N GLN A 326 -22.07 6.53 -6.34
CA GLN A 326 -20.72 6.16 -5.92
C GLN A 326 -19.66 7.20 -6.31
N TYR A 327 -18.49 7.20 -5.69
CA TYR A 327 -17.36 8.10 -6.03
C TYR A 327 -17.78 9.59 -6.06
N ASN A 328 -18.20 10.09 -4.91
CA ASN A 328 -18.53 11.51 -4.69
C ASN A 328 -18.01 11.95 -3.30
N ASN A 329 -18.26 13.20 -2.92
CA ASN A 329 -17.86 13.78 -1.65
C ASN A 329 -19.05 13.93 -0.67
N LEU A 330 -20.04 13.03 -0.74
CA LEU A 330 -21.23 13.12 0.11
C LEU A 330 -20.90 12.83 1.58
N VAL A 331 -21.54 13.56 2.48
CA VAL A 331 -21.35 13.47 3.94
C VAL A 331 -22.67 13.20 4.66
N GLY A 332 -22.59 12.94 5.97
CA GLY A 332 -23.76 12.70 6.81
C GLY A 332 -24.32 11.29 6.68
N SER A 333 -25.53 11.08 7.20
CA SER A 333 -26.17 9.76 7.27
C SER A 333 -26.96 9.41 6.01
N ILE A 334 -27.08 8.11 5.75
CA ILE A 334 -28.02 7.59 4.75
C ILE A 334 -29.46 7.76 5.30
N PRO A 335 -30.38 8.40 4.57
CA PRO A 335 -31.76 8.59 5.03
C PRO A 335 -32.54 7.28 5.09
N GLU A 336 -33.35 7.11 6.15
CA GLU A 336 -34.22 5.94 6.31
C GLU A 336 -35.29 5.83 5.22
N SER A 337 -35.69 6.97 4.64
CA SER A 337 -36.68 7.07 3.57
C SER A 337 -36.31 6.31 2.30
N LEU A 338 -35.02 6.07 2.03
CA LEU A 338 -34.59 5.23 0.93
C LEU A 338 -35.06 3.78 1.09
N GLY A 339 -35.18 3.30 2.33
CA GLY A 339 -35.70 1.97 2.63
C GLY A 339 -37.20 1.80 2.44
N TYR A 340 -37.92 2.85 2.05
CA TYR A 340 -39.36 2.79 1.74
C TYR A 340 -39.65 2.75 0.24
N ILE A 341 -38.61 2.80 -0.61
CA ILE A 341 -38.75 2.68 -2.07
C ILE A 341 -38.83 1.20 -2.43
N SER A 342 -40.04 0.63 -2.45
CA SER A 342 -40.25 -0.81 -2.66
C SER A 342 -39.89 -1.34 -4.05
N THR A 343 -39.58 -0.45 -4.99
CA THR A 343 -39.16 -0.75 -6.37
C THR A 343 -37.64 -0.79 -6.51
N LEU A 344 -36.88 -0.32 -5.52
CA LEU A 344 -35.44 -0.16 -5.63
C LEU A 344 -34.74 -1.51 -5.66
N GLU A 345 -34.05 -1.78 -6.77
CA GLU A 345 -33.30 -3.01 -7.02
C GLU A 345 -31.81 -2.82 -6.74
N ILE A 346 -31.25 -1.67 -7.14
CA ILE A 346 -29.81 -1.38 -7.02
C ILE A 346 -29.61 -0.08 -6.27
N LEU A 347 -28.92 -0.16 -5.13
CA LEU A 347 -28.43 0.98 -4.38
C LEU A 347 -26.90 0.95 -4.30
N ASN A 348 -26.25 1.92 -4.95
CA ASN A 348 -24.79 2.06 -4.90
C ASN A 348 -24.37 3.45 -4.40
N LEU A 349 -23.76 3.47 -3.22
CA LEU A 349 -23.23 4.65 -2.52
C LEU A 349 -21.74 4.49 -2.19
N ASN A 350 -21.05 3.55 -2.87
CA ASN A 350 -19.63 3.27 -2.62
C ASN A 350 -18.75 4.53 -2.72
N VAL A 351 -17.68 4.59 -1.95
CA VAL A 351 -16.65 5.66 -2.04
C VAL A 351 -17.28 7.06 -1.89
N ASN A 352 -17.71 7.34 -0.67
CA ASN A 352 -18.17 8.66 -0.22
C ASN A 352 -17.63 8.91 1.20
N ASN A 353 -18.04 10.00 1.83
CA ASN A 353 -17.70 10.30 3.23
C ASN A 353 -18.94 10.19 4.15
N LEU A 354 -19.82 9.22 3.86
CA LEU A 354 -21.04 8.98 4.64
C LEU A 354 -20.69 8.41 6.01
N SER A 355 -21.46 8.77 7.02
CA SER A 355 -21.21 8.37 8.42
C SER A 355 -22.51 8.18 9.19
N GLY A 356 -22.41 7.68 10.42
CA GLY A 356 -23.56 7.40 11.26
C GLY A 356 -24.15 6.01 11.03
N PRO A 357 -25.28 5.69 11.67
CA PRO A 357 -25.86 4.35 11.65
C PRO A 357 -26.42 4.00 10.28
N PHE A 358 -26.17 2.77 9.82
CA PHE A 358 -26.80 2.25 8.62
C PHE A 358 -28.31 2.00 8.85
N PRO A 359 -29.20 2.53 7.99
CA PRO A 359 -30.65 2.38 8.15
C PRO A 359 -31.11 0.92 8.12
N GLN A 360 -31.85 0.50 9.15
CA GLN A 360 -32.36 -0.86 9.23
C GLN A 360 -33.43 -1.15 8.18
N SER A 361 -34.15 -0.13 7.71
CA SER A 361 -35.11 -0.25 6.61
C SER A 361 -34.47 -0.77 5.32
N LEU A 362 -33.21 -0.40 5.03
CA LEU A 362 -32.47 -0.88 3.86
C LEU A 362 -32.06 -2.36 3.95
N PHE A 363 -31.96 -2.91 5.16
CA PHE A 363 -31.81 -4.36 5.35
C PHE A 363 -33.15 -5.10 5.29
N ASN A 364 -34.25 -4.41 4.98
CA ASN A 364 -35.59 -4.96 4.91
C ASN A 364 -36.31 -4.58 3.61
N MET A 365 -35.66 -4.88 2.49
CA MET A 365 -36.19 -4.60 1.16
C MET A 365 -36.12 -5.86 0.29
N SER A 366 -37.27 -6.44 0.00
CA SER A 366 -37.36 -7.62 -0.87
C SER A 366 -37.03 -7.35 -2.33
N SER A 367 -37.06 -6.08 -2.76
CA SER A 367 -36.71 -5.68 -4.13
C SER A 367 -35.20 -5.61 -4.37
N LEU A 368 -34.38 -5.40 -3.32
CA LEU A 368 -32.95 -5.19 -3.49
C LEU A 368 -32.26 -6.45 -4.01
N THR A 369 -31.52 -6.27 -5.10
CA THR A 369 -30.61 -7.25 -5.70
C THR A 369 -29.16 -6.87 -5.45
N ASP A 370 -28.83 -5.57 -5.41
CA ASP A 370 -27.50 -5.07 -5.11
C ASP A 370 -27.55 -3.93 -4.09
N LEU A 371 -26.85 -4.14 -2.97
CA LEU A 371 -26.64 -3.13 -1.93
C LEU A 371 -25.14 -2.88 -1.76
N ALA A 372 -24.69 -1.70 -2.17
CA ALA A 372 -23.29 -1.32 -2.14
C ALA A 372 -23.07 0.03 -1.43
N VAL A 373 -22.36 0.00 -0.30
CA VAL A 373 -22.03 1.19 0.51
C VAL A 373 -20.57 1.20 1.00
N ALA A 374 -19.69 0.49 0.29
CA ALA A 374 -18.31 0.32 0.67
C ALA A 374 -17.51 1.63 0.68
N ASN A 375 -16.41 1.66 1.43
CA ASN A 375 -15.50 2.81 1.55
C ASN A 375 -16.22 4.08 2.02
N ASN A 376 -16.75 4.00 3.25
CA ASN A 376 -17.43 5.07 3.97
C ASN A 376 -17.09 4.96 5.48
N SER A 377 -17.74 5.75 6.34
CA SER A 377 -17.61 5.71 7.80
C SER A 377 -18.89 5.22 8.50
N LEU A 378 -19.64 4.32 7.87
CA LEU A 378 -20.92 3.82 8.39
C LEU A 378 -20.70 2.88 9.57
N VAL A 379 -21.56 3.00 10.58
CA VAL A 379 -21.57 2.12 11.76
C VAL A 379 -22.86 1.31 11.79
N GLY A 380 -22.87 0.19 12.51
CA GLY A 380 -24.06 -0.61 12.70
C GLY A 380 -23.74 -2.08 12.88
N ARG A 381 -24.79 -2.90 12.90
CA ARG A 381 -24.69 -4.36 12.93
C ARG A 381 -25.58 -4.93 11.83
N LEU A 382 -25.18 -6.08 11.29
CA LEU A 382 -26.01 -6.86 10.38
C LEU A 382 -27.20 -7.46 11.17
N PRO A 383 -28.45 -7.31 10.70
CA PRO A 383 -29.61 -7.87 11.38
C PRO A 383 -29.56 -9.39 11.46
N SER A 384 -29.99 -9.95 12.60
CA SER A 384 -29.97 -11.41 12.80
C SER A 384 -30.83 -12.18 11.80
N ASN A 385 -31.81 -11.52 11.16
CA ASN A 385 -32.74 -12.06 10.17
C ASN A 385 -32.46 -11.60 8.72
N ILE A 386 -31.29 -11.02 8.43
CA ILE A 386 -30.97 -10.38 7.14
C ILE A 386 -31.26 -11.25 5.90
N GLY A 387 -31.00 -12.57 5.95
CA GLY A 387 -31.25 -13.42 4.79
C GLY A 387 -32.73 -13.66 4.48
N TYR A 388 -33.64 -13.44 5.44
CA TYR A 388 -35.08 -13.48 5.20
C TYR A 388 -35.63 -12.14 4.70
N THR A 389 -34.99 -11.04 5.08
CA THR A 389 -35.43 -9.69 4.78
C THR A 389 -34.84 -9.14 3.47
N LEU A 390 -33.78 -9.78 2.95
CA LEU A 390 -33.19 -9.54 1.64
C LEU A 390 -33.20 -10.82 0.75
N PRO A 391 -34.37 -11.38 0.39
CA PRO A 391 -34.46 -12.66 -0.29
C PRO A 391 -33.91 -12.68 -1.73
N ASN A 392 -33.84 -11.52 -2.40
CA ASN A 392 -33.37 -11.38 -3.78
C ASN A 392 -31.95 -10.81 -3.89
N ILE A 393 -31.24 -10.66 -2.77
CA ILE A 393 -29.90 -10.06 -2.78
C ILE A 393 -28.92 -10.97 -3.52
N GLN A 394 -28.19 -10.38 -4.44
CA GLN A 394 -27.13 -10.98 -5.24
C GLN A 394 -25.78 -10.40 -4.83
N GLY A 395 -25.69 -9.07 -4.68
CA GLY A 395 -24.49 -8.37 -4.21
C GLY A 395 -24.71 -7.65 -2.88
N LEU A 396 -23.95 -8.02 -1.85
CA LEU A 396 -23.90 -7.29 -0.57
C LEU A 396 -22.48 -6.76 -0.34
N ILE A 397 -22.28 -5.47 -0.56
CA ILE A 397 -20.97 -4.81 -0.60
C ILE A 397 -20.88 -3.73 0.48
N LEU A 398 -20.31 -4.10 1.63
CA LEU A 398 -20.23 -3.27 2.84
C LEU A 398 -18.78 -2.98 3.27
N SER A 399 -17.78 -3.35 2.45
CA SER A 399 -16.36 -3.25 2.81
C SER A 399 -15.89 -1.85 3.20
N ALA A 400 -14.78 -1.72 3.92
CA ALA A 400 -14.17 -0.44 4.32
C ALA A 400 -15.19 0.48 5.03
N ASN A 401 -15.72 0.00 6.16
CA ASN A 401 -16.68 0.69 7.00
C ASN A 401 -16.40 0.35 8.49
N LYS A 402 -17.35 0.63 9.39
CA LYS A 402 -17.24 0.36 10.83
C LYS A 402 -18.38 -0.55 11.32
N PHE A 403 -18.87 -1.46 10.47
CA PHE A 403 -19.85 -2.47 10.88
C PHE A 403 -19.23 -3.42 11.91
N ALA A 404 -20.00 -3.76 12.94
CA ALA A 404 -19.53 -4.56 14.06
C ALA A 404 -20.49 -5.71 14.39
N GLY A 405 -20.03 -6.64 15.23
CA GLY A 405 -20.77 -7.83 15.62
C GLY A 405 -20.60 -9.00 14.64
N PRO A 406 -21.32 -10.11 14.86
CA PRO A 406 -21.17 -11.31 14.05
C PRO A 406 -21.84 -11.21 12.68
N ILE A 407 -21.32 -12.00 11.74
CA ILE A 407 -22.01 -12.29 10.48
C ILE A 407 -23.22 -13.20 10.81
N PRO A 408 -24.47 -12.76 10.56
CA PRO A 408 -25.65 -13.53 10.95
C PRO A 408 -25.79 -14.83 10.16
N PHE A 409 -26.08 -15.95 10.85
CA PHE A 409 -26.36 -17.24 10.21
C PHE A 409 -27.57 -17.20 9.26
N SER A 410 -28.51 -16.27 9.44
CA SER A 410 -29.62 -16.14 8.49
C SER A 410 -29.16 -15.76 7.09
N LEU A 411 -27.98 -15.16 6.90
CA LEU A 411 -27.45 -14.86 5.57
C LEU A 411 -27.30 -16.13 4.72
N LEU A 412 -27.19 -17.30 5.35
CA LEU A 412 -27.10 -18.61 4.68
C LEU A 412 -28.38 -19.03 3.94
N VAL A 413 -29.50 -18.32 4.15
CA VAL A 413 -30.74 -18.55 3.39
C VAL A 413 -30.98 -17.54 2.27
N ALA A 414 -30.03 -16.61 2.03
CA ALA A 414 -30.06 -15.69 0.89
C ALA A 414 -29.53 -16.39 -0.37
N TYR A 415 -30.29 -17.34 -0.92
CA TYR A 415 -29.82 -18.27 -1.96
C TYR A 415 -29.37 -17.62 -3.29
N GLN A 416 -29.75 -16.36 -3.54
CA GLN A 416 -29.34 -15.62 -4.74
C GLN A 416 -27.97 -14.93 -4.58
N LEU A 417 -27.39 -14.92 -3.37
CA LEU A 417 -26.15 -14.22 -3.07
C LEU A 417 -24.99 -14.78 -3.90
N GLN A 418 -24.38 -13.90 -4.69
CA GLN A 418 -23.24 -14.15 -5.56
C GLN A 418 -21.98 -13.50 -5.00
N TRP A 419 -22.09 -12.26 -4.52
CA TRP A 419 -20.97 -11.48 -4.04
C TRP A 419 -21.20 -10.98 -2.62
N LEU A 420 -20.34 -11.40 -1.70
CA LEU A 420 -20.34 -10.94 -0.32
C LEU A 420 -19.01 -10.27 -0.01
N TYR A 421 -19.02 -8.94 0.08
CA TYR A 421 -17.85 -8.11 0.38
C TYR A 421 -18.06 -7.40 1.72
N LEU A 422 -17.38 -7.87 2.75
CA LEU A 422 -17.45 -7.38 4.13
C LEU A 422 -16.08 -6.95 4.66
N ALA A 423 -15.08 -6.83 3.78
CA ALA A 423 -13.71 -6.56 4.18
C ALA A 423 -13.53 -5.24 4.93
N ASP A 424 -12.47 -5.11 5.72
CA ASP A 424 -12.10 -3.86 6.40
C ASP A 424 -13.27 -3.27 7.21
N ASN A 425 -13.71 -4.05 8.19
CA ASN A 425 -14.78 -3.71 9.13
C ASN A 425 -14.37 -4.15 10.55
N ARG A 426 -15.30 -4.09 11.50
CA ARG A 426 -15.10 -4.52 12.89
C ARG A 426 -15.93 -5.77 13.21
N LEU A 427 -16.14 -6.65 12.24
CA LEU A 427 -16.93 -7.86 12.42
C LEU A 427 -16.18 -8.85 13.33
N THR A 428 -16.91 -9.57 14.18
CA THR A 428 -16.35 -10.43 15.24
C THR A 428 -17.04 -11.79 15.26
N GLY A 429 -16.46 -12.78 15.92
CA GLY A 429 -17.11 -14.08 16.15
C GLY A 429 -16.79 -15.10 15.06
N LEU A 430 -17.53 -16.21 15.07
CA LEU A 430 -17.23 -17.38 14.23
C LEU A 430 -17.67 -17.18 12.77
N MET A 431 -16.88 -17.74 11.86
CA MET A 431 -17.22 -17.85 10.44
C MET A 431 -18.47 -18.72 10.22
N PRO A 432 -19.52 -18.23 9.54
CA PRO A 432 -20.68 -19.03 9.18
C PRO A 432 -20.38 -20.11 8.13
N TYR A 433 -21.19 -21.16 8.11
CA TYR A 433 -21.12 -22.24 7.13
C TYR A 433 -21.74 -21.84 5.78
N PHE A 434 -21.00 -21.08 4.98
CA PHE A 434 -21.46 -20.54 3.68
C PHE A 434 -21.82 -21.59 2.62
N GLY A 435 -21.55 -22.87 2.86
CA GLY A 435 -21.85 -23.99 1.96
C GLY A 435 -23.29 -24.12 1.46
N SER A 436 -24.26 -23.46 2.10
CA SER A 436 -25.66 -23.45 1.68
C SER A 436 -25.97 -22.44 0.55
N LEU A 437 -25.01 -21.63 0.12
CA LEU A 437 -25.19 -20.59 -0.90
C LEU A 437 -24.76 -21.09 -2.29
N PRO A 438 -25.69 -21.55 -3.15
CA PRO A 438 -25.35 -22.24 -4.40
C PRO A 438 -24.76 -21.32 -5.47
N ASN A 439 -24.99 -20.01 -5.36
CA ASN A 439 -24.55 -19.02 -6.34
C ASN A 439 -23.33 -18.23 -5.89
N LEU A 440 -22.75 -18.52 -4.71
CA LEU A 440 -21.65 -17.74 -4.17
C LEU A 440 -20.41 -17.85 -5.08
N GLU A 441 -19.98 -16.71 -5.60
CA GLU A 441 -18.82 -16.55 -6.48
C GLU A 441 -17.64 -15.92 -5.74
N VAL A 442 -17.92 -14.91 -4.91
CA VAL A 442 -16.92 -14.17 -4.14
C VAL A 442 -17.33 -14.07 -2.67
N LEU A 443 -16.41 -14.49 -1.80
CA LEU A 443 -16.50 -14.29 -0.36
C LEU A 443 -15.27 -13.53 0.11
N ASP A 444 -15.46 -12.25 0.43
CA ASP A 444 -14.42 -11.39 1.00
C ASP A 444 -14.83 -10.90 2.39
N VAL A 445 -14.14 -11.40 3.40
CA VAL A 445 -14.32 -11.02 4.82
C VAL A 445 -13.01 -10.54 5.43
N SER A 446 -12.07 -10.12 4.58
CA SER A 446 -10.71 -9.75 4.97
C SER A 446 -10.68 -8.58 5.96
N TYR A 447 -9.62 -8.42 6.75
CA TYR A 447 -9.41 -7.31 7.67
C TYR A 447 -10.60 -7.09 8.63
N ASN A 448 -10.93 -8.13 9.38
CA ASN A 448 -11.94 -8.13 10.44
C ASN A 448 -11.37 -8.82 11.71
N MET A 449 -12.21 -9.14 12.69
CA MET A 449 -11.83 -9.87 13.91
C MET A 449 -12.52 -11.24 13.97
N LEU A 450 -12.67 -11.91 12.83
CA LEU A 450 -13.36 -13.19 12.72
C LEU A 450 -12.45 -14.36 13.14
N GLU A 451 -13.08 -15.41 13.67
CA GLU A 451 -12.43 -16.62 14.13
C GLU A 451 -12.88 -17.83 13.31
N ALA A 452 -11.95 -18.76 13.05
CA ALA A 452 -12.23 -19.97 12.27
C ALA A 452 -13.08 -21.00 13.03
N GLY A 453 -13.05 -20.98 14.37
CA GLY A 453 -13.61 -22.05 15.20
C GLY A 453 -12.89 -23.38 14.94
N ASP A 454 -13.66 -24.37 14.49
CA ASP A 454 -13.22 -25.72 14.13
C ASP A 454 -12.87 -25.89 12.64
N TRP A 455 -12.87 -24.79 11.87
CA TRP A 455 -12.69 -24.77 10.42
C TRP A 455 -13.77 -25.50 9.60
N GLU A 456 -14.91 -25.91 10.19
CA GLU A 456 -15.99 -26.58 9.46
C GLU A 456 -16.59 -25.71 8.34
N PHE A 457 -16.45 -24.37 8.43
CA PHE A 457 -16.88 -23.46 7.36
C PHE A 457 -16.13 -23.71 6.04
N VAL A 458 -14.85 -24.06 6.07
CA VAL A 458 -14.10 -24.41 4.85
C VAL A 458 -14.64 -25.68 4.23
N SER A 459 -14.95 -26.68 5.06
CA SER A 459 -15.60 -27.91 4.61
C SER A 459 -16.96 -27.63 3.99
N SER A 460 -17.73 -26.67 4.53
CA SER A 460 -19.01 -26.29 3.94
C SER A 460 -18.85 -25.64 2.55
N LEU A 461 -17.80 -24.85 2.33
CA LEU A 461 -17.54 -24.14 1.08
C LEU A 461 -17.27 -25.07 -0.11
N SER A 462 -16.98 -26.36 0.11
CA SER A 462 -16.89 -27.35 -0.98
C SER A 462 -18.20 -27.47 -1.78
N ASN A 463 -19.34 -27.11 -1.17
CA ASN A 463 -20.63 -27.11 -1.83
C ASN A 463 -20.86 -25.88 -2.72
N CYS A 464 -20.02 -24.84 -2.62
CA CYS A 464 -20.12 -23.61 -3.40
C CYS A 464 -19.38 -23.77 -4.75
N SER A 465 -19.98 -24.52 -5.69
CA SER A 465 -19.35 -24.85 -6.99
C SER A 465 -19.01 -23.66 -7.90
N LYS A 466 -19.60 -22.48 -7.67
CA LYS A 466 -19.29 -21.24 -8.41
C LYS A 466 -18.21 -20.38 -7.75
N LEU A 467 -17.73 -20.75 -6.56
CA LEU A 467 -16.76 -19.95 -5.81
C LEU A 467 -15.46 -19.81 -6.62
N THR A 468 -15.06 -18.56 -6.86
CA THR A 468 -13.85 -18.20 -7.59
C THR A 468 -12.87 -17.43 -6.71
N GLN A 469 -13.34 -16.74 -5.67
CA GLN A 469 -12.50 -15.94 -4.79
C GLN A 469 -12.89 -16.15 -3.32
N LEU A 470 -11.89 -16.49 -2.50
CA LEU A 470 -12.00 -16.62 -1.06
C LEU A 470 -10.92 -15.78 -0.39
N MET A 471 -11.32 -14.66 0.20
CA MET A 471 -10.42 -13.67 0.80
C MET A 471 -10.70 -13.59 2.31
N LEU A 472 -9.74 -14.05 3.10
CA LEU A 472 -9.82 -14.22 4.55
C LEU A 472 -8.69 -13.49 5.30
N ASP A 473 -7.98 -12.60 4.61
CA ASP A 473 -6.80 -11.91 5.12
C ASP A 473 -7.10 -11.15 6.42
N GLY A 474 -6.10 -10.91 7.26
CA GLY A 474 -6.21 -9.91 8.33
C GLY A 474 -7.30 -10.20 9.37
N ASN A 475 -7.52 -11.47 9.72
CA ASN A 475 -8.48 -11.91 10.73
C ASN A 475 -7.80 -12.57 11.94
N ASN A 476 -8.59 -13.11 12.86
CA ASN A 476 -8.10 -13.89 14.01
C ASN A 476 -8.18 -15.41 13.74
N LEU A 477 -8.05 -15.84 12.48
CA LEU A 477 -8.10 -17.27 12.14
C LEU A 477 -6.90 -17.99 12.73
N GLN A 478 -7.15 -19.02 13.54
CA GLN A 478 -6.11 -19.76 14.27
C GLN A 478 -6.31 -21.28 14.16
N GLY A 479 -5.31 -22.04 14.59
CA GLY A 479 -5.30 -23.51 14.45
C GLY A 479 -4.74 -23.96 13.11
N ASN A 480 -4.96 -25.22 12.75
CA ASN A 480 -4.42 -25.82 11.53
C ASN A 480 -5.38 -25.68 10.36
N LEU A 481 -4.86 -25.28 9.19
CA LEU A 481 -5.63 -25.29 7.95
C LEU A 481 -6.02 -26.74 7.59
N PRO A 482 -7.31 -27.09 7.46
CA PRO A 482 -7.74 -28.47 7.25
C PRO A 482 -7.48 -28.93 5.80
N SER A 483 -7.37 -30.24 5.60
CA SER A 483 -7.26 -30.86 4.26
C SER A 483 -8.48 -30.60 3.37
N SER A 484 -9.64 -30.30 3.96
CA SER A 484 -10.85 -29.92 3.22
C SER A 484 -10.68 -28.65 2.38
N ILE A 485 -9.63 -27.84 2.60
CA ILE A 485 -9.29 -26.71 1.73
C ILE A 485 -9.08 -27.17 0.27
N GLY A 486 -8.58 -28.38 0.05
CA GLY A 486 -8.41 -28.94 -1.29
C GLY A 486 -9.70 -29.40 -1.97
N ASN A 487 -10.83 -29.33 -1.25
CA ASN A 487 -12.17 -29.67 -1.76
C ASN A 487 -12.98 -28.42 -2.14
N LEU A 488 -12.39 -27.22 -2.08
CA LEU A 488 -13.02 -26.01 -2.61
C LEU A 488 -13.33 -26.16 -4.11
N SER A 489 -14.14 -25.25 -4.64
CA SER A 489 -14.51 -25.22 -6.05
C SER A 489 -13.30 -25.38 -6.97
N SER A 490 -13.44 -26.20 -8.02
CA SER A 490 -12.41 -26.32 -9.06
C SER A 490 -12.17 -25.02 -9.84
N ASN A 491 -13.08 -24.04 -9.71
CA ASN A 491 -12.95 -22.72 -10.33
C ASN A 491 -12.31 -21.68 -9.39
N ILE A 492 -11.86 -22.07 -8.20
CA ILE A 492 -11.19 -21.14 -7.28
C ILE A 492 -9.91 -20.61 -7.91
N GLN A 493 -9.83 -19.28 -8.03
CA GLN A 493 -8.71 -18.56 -8.61
C GLN A 493 -7.91 -17.86 -7.52
N PHE A 494 -8.59 -17.24 -6.54
CA PHE A 494 -7.95 -16.48 -5.47
C PHE A 494 -8.21 -17.11 -4.11
N LEU A 495 -7.14 -17.40 -3.37
CA LEU A 495 -7.18 -17.84 -1.99
C LEU A 495 -6.23 -16.97 -1.15
N TRP A 496 -6.80 -16.07 -0.36
CA TRP A 496 -6.04 -15.16 0.48
C TRP A 496 -6.24 -15.49 1.96
N LEU A 497 -5.14 -15.79 2.65
CA LEU A 497 -5.09 -16.22 4.05
C LEU A 497 -4.07 -15.42 4.87
N ARG A 498 -3.50 -14.34 4.32
CA ARG A 498 -2.37 -13.63 4.91
C ARG A 498 -2.75 -12.93 6.22
N ASN A 499 -1.75 -12.60 7.04
CA ASN A 499 -1.93 -11.80 8.25
C ASN A 499 -3.00 -12.38 9.20
N ASN A 500 -2.86 -13.66 9.52
CA ASN A 500 -3.71 -14.40 10.46
C ASN A 500 -2.83 -15.09 11.51
N ARG A 501 -3.40 -16.00 12.31
CA ARG A 501 -2.70 -16.81 13.31
C ARG A 501 -2.74 -18.31 12.96
N ILE A 502 -2.79 -18.63 11.67
CA ILE A 502 -2.88 -20.02 11.20
C ILE A 502 -1.54 -20.70 11.45
N SER A 503 -1.59 -21.94 11.94
CA SER A 503 -0.43 -22.71 12.39
C SER A 503 -0.45 -24.12 11.80
N GLY A 504 0.57 -24.91 12.11
CA GLY A 504 0.70 -26.28 11.59
C GLY A 504 1.17 -26.30 10.13
N PRO A 505 1.25 -27.49 9.51
CA PRO A 505 1.73 -27.64 8.14
C PRO A 505 0.72 -27.17 7.10
N ILE A 506 1.22 -26.76 5.93
CA ILE A 506 0.38 -26.54 4.75
C ILE A 506 -0.13 -27.93 4.27
N PRO A 507 -1.45 -28.15 4.15
CA PRO A 507 -2.02 -29.42 3.73
C PRO A 507 -1.63 -29.74 2.28
N GLN A 508 -1.34 -31.02 1.99
CA GLN A 508 -0.95 -31.43 0.63
C GLN A 508 -2.10 -31.26 -0.37
N GLU A 509 -3.34 -31.36 0.11
CA GLU A 509 -4.57 -31.22 -0.67
C GLU A 509 -4.72 -29.83 -1.31
N ILE A 510 -3.97 -28.82 -0.88
CA ILE A 510 -3.94 -27.51 -1.55
C ILE A 510 -3.59 -27.62 -3.03
N GLY A 511 -2.78 -28.62 -3.41
CA GLY A 511 -2.41 -28.92 -4.80
C GLY A 511 -3.57 -29.45 -5.66
N ASN A 512 -4.76 -29.65 -5.10
CA ASN A 512 -5.96 -30.02 -5.86
C ASN A 512 -6.62 -28.80 -6.53
N LEU A 513 -6.31 -27.57 -6.09
CA LEU A 513 -6.95 -26.33 -6.54
C LEU A 513 -6.32 -25.82 -7.85
N ARG A 514 -6.41 -26.60 -8.93
CA ARG A 514 -5.60 -26.39 -10.15
C ARG A 514 -5.79 -25.05 -10.87
N SER A 515 -6.96 -24.42 -10.71
CA SER A 515 -7.27 -23.11 -11.31
C SER A 515 -6.76 -21.92 -10.48
N LEU A 516 -6.07 -22.20 -9.36
CA LEU A 516 -5.60 -21.16 -8.44
C LEU A 516 -4.50 -20.33 -9.11
N SER A 517 -4.76 -19.05 -9.22
CA SER A 517 -3.87 -18.05 -9.82
C SER A 517 -3.14 -17.23 -8.76
N ILE A 518 -3.80 -16.94 -7.63
CA ILE A 518 -3.21 -16.16 -6.54
C ILE A 518 -3.36 -16.91 -5.22
N LEU A 519 -2.23 -17.16 -4.55
CA LEU A 519 -2.16 -17.77 -3.23
C LEU A 519 -1.34 -16.91 -2.27
N PHE A 520 -2.02 -16.29 -1.30
CA PHE A 520 -1.38 -15.53 -0.23
C PHE A 520 -1.52 -16.27 1.10
N MET A 521 -0.40 -16.64 1.72
CA MET A 521 -0.37 -17.25 3.05
C MET A 521 0.69 -16.59 3.96
N ASP A 522 1.20 -15.43 3.58
CA ASP A 522 2.22 -14.70 4.31
C ASP A 522 1.76 -14.24 5.70
N TYR A 523 2.69 -13.91 6.59
CA TYR A 523 2.40 -13.37 7.93
C TYR A 523 1.45 -14.28 8.72
N ASN A 524 1.84 -15.54 8.87
CA ASN A 524 1.14 -16.56 9.65
C ASN A 524 2.15 -17.33 10.52
N MET A 525 1.74 -18.47 11.07
CA MET A 525 2.58 -19.37 11.85
C MET A 525 2.69 -20.75 11.21
N PHE A 526 2.59 -20.86 9.87
CA PHE A 526 2.73 -22.14 9.17
C PHE A 526 4.10 -22.77 9.43
N THR A 527 4.12 -24.08 9.69
CA THR A 527 5.32 -24.87 9.99
C THR A 527 5.52 -26.01 8.99
N GLY A 528 6.56 -26.82 9.16
CA GLY A 528 6.82 -27.96 8.28
C GLY A 528 7.35 -27.54 6.91
N ASN A 529 7.26 -28.44 5.93
CA ASN A 529 7.82 -28.22 4.60
C ASN A 529 6.77 -27.65 3.64
N ILE A 530 7.23 -26.94 2.61
CA ILE A 530 6.39 -26.62 1.45
C ILE A 530 5.99 -27.95 0.77
N PRO A 531 4.69 -28.27 0.64
CA PRO A 531 4.27 -29.55 0.09
C PRO A 531 4.60 -29.65 -1.42
N PRO A 532 5.15 -30.78 -1.90
CA PRO A 532 5.47 -30.94 -3.34
C PRO A 532 4.25 -30.84 -4.27
N THR A 533 3.05 -31.07 -3.74
CA THR A 533 1.79 -30.92 -4.50
C THR A 533 1.52 -29.49 -4.95
N ILE A 534 2.24 -28.49 -4.41
CA ILE A 534 2.18 -27.10 -4.91
C ILE A 534 2.51 -27.02 -6.40
N GLY A 535 3.36 -27.92 -6.91
CA GLY A 535 3.74 -27.99 -8.31
C GLY A 535 2.61 -28.40 -9.28
N ASN A 536 1.42 -28.73 -8.76
CA ASN A 536 0.22 -29.03 -9.56
C ASN A 536 -0.59 -27.77 -9.92
N LEU A 537 -0.27 -26.62 -9.32
CA LEU A 537 -1.00 -25.36 -9.49
C LEU A 537 -0.52 -24.59 -10.73
N HIS A 538 -0.67 -25.17 -11.91
CA HIS A 538 -0.03 -24.66 -13.14
C HIS A 538 -0.46 -23.24 -13.58
N ASP A 539 -1.59 -22.75 -13.08
CA ASP A 539 -2.11 -21.39 -13.33
C ASP A 539 -1.64 -20.36 -12.30
N LEU A 540 -0.82 -20.77 -11.33
CA LEU A 540 -0.35 -19.91 -10.26
C LEU A 540 0.60 -18.83 -10.78
N VAL A 541 0.23 -17.58 -10.51
CA VAL A 541 0.96 -16.36 -10.86
C VAL A 541 1.73 -15.84 -9.65
N VAL A 542 1.13 -15.89 -8.46
CA VAL A 542 1.79 -15.43 -7.23
C VAL A 542 1.82 -16.51 -6.16
N LEU A 543 3.03 -16.80 -5.65
CA LEU A 543 3.27 -17.67 -4.51
C LEU A 543 3.93 -16.87 -3.38
N ALA A 544 3.14 -16.51 -2.37
CA ALA A 544 3.61 -15.69 -1.25
C ALA A 544 3.38 -16.41 0.10
N PHE A 545 4.47 -16.92 0.67
CA PHE A 545 4.54 -17.62 1.97
C PHE A 545 5.50 -16.94 2.96
N ALA A 546 5.84 -15.67 2.72
CA ALA A 546 6.77 -14.90 3.53
C ALA A 546 6.35 -14.81 5.00
N GLN A 547 7.30 -14.57 5.90
CA GLN A 547 7.04 -14.31 7.32
C GLN A 547 6.22 -15.42 7.98
N ASN A 548 6.72 -16.65 7.89
CA ASN A 548 6.14 -17.86 8.48
C ASN A 548 7.23 -18.64 9.25
N ARG A 549 6.96 -19.89 9.62
CA ARG A 549 7.91 -20.81 10.27
C ARG A 549 8.16 -22.06 9.41
N LEU A 550 8.06 -21.90 8.08
CA LEU A 550 8.31 -23.00 7.13
C LEU A 550 9.77 -23.43 7.20
N SER A 551 10.01 -24.71 6.95
CA SER A 551 11.32 -25.35 7.12
C SER A 551 11.59 -26.37 6.01
N GLY A 552 12.79 -26.97 6.03
CA GLY A 552 13.19 -27.92 4.99
C GLY A 552 13.52 -27.24 3.65
N PRO A 553 13.77 -28.03 2.60
CA PRO A 553 14.17 -27.50 1.30
C PRO A 553 13.01 -26.92 0.49
N ILE A 554 13.33 -25.92 -0.33
CA ILE A 554 12.46 -25.47 -1.41
C ILE A 554 12.32 -26.63 -2.42
N PRO A 555 11.12 -27.12 -2.72
CA PRO A 555 10.94 -28.26 -3.63
C PRO A 555 11.34 -27.94 -5.08
N GLU A 556 12.06 -28.85 -5.74
CA GLU A 556 12.42 -28.73 -7.18
C GLU A 556 11.19 -28.58 -8.10
N ILE A 557 10.02 -29.06 -7.66
CA ILE A 557 8.78 -29.02 -8.42
C ILE A 557 8.23 -27.60 -8.64
N ILE A 558 8.75 -26.58 -7.93
CA ILE A 558 8.38 -25.18 -8.17
C ILE A 558 8.65 -24.77 -9.62
N GLY A 559 9.66 -25.35 -10.27
CA GLY A 559 9.94 -25.10 -11.69
C GLY A 559 8.85 -25.55 -12.66
N ASN A 560 7.81 -26.26 -12.20
CA ASN A 560 6.63 -26.58 -13.02
C ASN A 560 5.62 -25.42 -13.11
N LEU A 561 5.75 -24.41 -12.26
CA LEU A 561 4.83 -23.28 -12.13
C LEU A 561 5.25 -22.14 -13.07
N VAL A 562 5.17 -22.40 -14.37
CA VAL A 562 5.75 -21.55 -15.42
C VAL A 562 5.07 -20.17 -15.58
N GLN A 563 3.89 -19.98 -14.97
CA GLN A 563 3.15 -18.72 -14.97
C GLN A 563 3.52 -17.79 -13.81
N LEU A 564 4.39 -18.22 -12.88
CA LEU A 564 4.77 -17.41 -11.73
C LEU A 564 5.47 -16.12 -12.15
N THR A 565 4.95 -15.00 -11.64
CA THR A 565 5.57 -13.67 -11.63
C THR A 565 6.24 -13.38 -10.29
N ASP A 566 5.69 -13.93 -9.20
CA ASP A 566 6.15 -13.61 -7.85
C ASP A 566 6.42 -14.89 -7.04
N ILE A 567 7.64 -15.00 -6.52
CA ILE A 567 8.00 -15.97 -5.48
C ILE A 567 8.50 -15.20 -4.26
N LYS A 568 7.70 -15.19 -3.19
CA LYS A 568 8.02 -14.53 -1.91
C LYS A 568 8.03 -15.57 -0.79
N LEU A 569 9.23 -16.00 -0.39
CA LEU A 569 9.46 -17.02 0.63
C LEU A 569 10.31 -16.50 1.80
N ASP A 570 10.49 -15.19 1.89
CA ASP A 570 11.38 -14.57 2.86
C ASP A 570 10.90 -14.72 4.31
N GLY A 571 11.81 -14.57 5.27
CA GLY A 571 11.46 -14.59 6.70
C GLY A 571 10.89 -15.95 7.14
N ASN A 572 11.56 -17.03 6.75
CA ASN A 572 11.21 -18.41 7.10
C ASN A 572 12.45 -19.15 7.64
N ASN A 573 12.33 -20.45 7.88
CA ASN A 573 13.42 -21.33 8.30
C ASN A 573 13.77 -22.37 7.20
N LEU A 574 13.61 -21.99 5.92
CA LEU A 574 13.91 -22.84 4.77
C LEU A 574 15.42 -23.11 4.70
N SER A 575 15.81 -24.30 4.27
CA SER A 575 17.20 -24.77 4.32
C SER A 575 17.61 -25.55 3.07
N GLY A 576 18.89 -25.85 2.91
CA GLY A 576 19.39 -26.54 1.72
C GLY A 576 19.61 -25.59 0.55
N ARG A 577 19.75 -26.15 -0.66
CA ARG A 577 20.15 -25.37 -1.85
C ARG A 577 18.95 -24.72 -2.53
N ILE A 578 19.20 -23.59 -3.18
CA ILE A 578 18.25 -22.98 -4.11
C ILE A 578 18.06 -23.92 -5.31
N PRO A 579 16.84 -24.38 -5.62
CA PRO A 579 16.57 -25.24 -6.76
C PRO A 579 16.91 -24.59 -8.10
N ALA A 580 17.67 -25.29 -8.94
CA ALA A 580 18.00 -24.80 -10.29
C ALA A 580 16.77 -24.79 -11.22
N SER A 581 15.69 -25.50 -10.83
CA SER A 581 14.41 -25.54 -11.54
C SER A 581 13.65 -24.22 -11.51
N ILE A 582 13.92 -23.31 -10.57
CA ILE A 582 13.34 -21.94 -10.56
C ILE A 582 13.63 -21.21 -11.88
N GLY A 583 14.75 -21.53 -12.54
CA GLY A 583 15.09 -21.05 -13.88
C GLY A 583 14.07 -21.38 -14.99
N SER A 584 13.11 -22.27 -14.73
CA SER A 584 12.01 -22.59 -15.65
C SER A 584 10.81 -21.63 -15.53
N CYS A 585 10.73 -20.83 -14.46
CA CYS A 585 9.68 -19.83 -14.27
C CYS A 585 10.01 -18.56 -15.08
N THR A 586 9.81 -18.63 -16.40
CA THR A 586 10.31 -17.60 -17.34
C THR A 586 9.53 -16.28 -17.33
N GLN A 587 8.49 -16.16 -16.50
CA GLN A 587 7.69 -14.94 -16.31
C GLN A 587 7.98 -14.23 -14.98
N LEU A 588 8.92 -14.75 -14.19
CA LEU A 588 9.22 -14.25 -12.85
C LEU A 588 9.72 -12.81 -12.91
N GLN A 589 9.11 -11.94 -12.14
CA GLN A 589 9.44 -10.52 -11.93
C GLN A 589 10.07 -10.29 -10.56
N ILE A 590 9.57 -11.00 -9.53
CA ILE A 590 10.06 -10.96 -8.15
C ILE A 590 10.50 -12.35 -7.69
N LEU A 591 11.74 -12.44 -7.21
CA LEU A 591 12.27 -13.58 -6.48
C LEU A 591 12.86 -13.12 -5.14
N ASN A 592 12.11 -13.33 -4.06
CA ASN A 592 12.53 -12.98 -2.71
C ASN A 592 12.64 -14.24 -1.83
N LEU A 593 13.87 -14.63 -1.50
CA LEU A 593 14.24 -15.77 -0.66
C LEU A 593 15.00 -15.33 0.61
N ALA A 594 14.93 -14.03 0.94
CA ALA A 594 15.71 -13.44 2.02
C ALA A 594 15.40 -14.05 3.39
N HIS A 595 16.28 -13.87 4.37
CA HIS A 595 16.05 -14.26 5.76
C HIS A 595 15.62 -15.73 5.92
N ASN A 596 16.48 -16.63 5.45
CA ASN A 596 16.30 -18.08 5.56
C ASN A 596 17.63 -18.74 5.94
N SER A 597 17.69 -20.08 5.89
CA SER A 597 18.90 -20.89 6.11
C SER A 597 19.38 -21.58 4.82
N LEU A 598 19.20 -20.95 3.66
CA LEU A 598 19.59 -21.50 2.37
C LEU A 598 21.12 -21.51 2.23
N ASN A 599 21.67 -22.52 1.56
CA ASN A 599 23.11 -22.72 1.41
C ASN A 599 23.51 -23.19 0.00
N GLY A 600 24.81 -23.40 -0.22
CA GLY A 600 25.35 -23.77 -1.53
C GLY A 600 25.50 -22.55 -2.44
N THR A 601 25.60 -22.76 -3.75
CA THR A 601 25.84 -21.70 -4.75
C THR A 601 24.54 -21.21 -5.37
N ILE A 602 24.54 -19.99 -5.90
CA ILE A 602 23.42 -19.45 -6.69
C ILE A 602 23.39 -20.17 -8.06
N PRO A 603 22.30 -20.87 -8.43
CA PRO A 603 22.23 -21.58 -9.71
C PRO A 603 22.27 -20.62 -10.91
N SER A 604 23.18 -20.85 -11.87
CA SER A 604 23.33 -19.99 -13.06
C SER A 604 22.07 -19.93 -13.94
N ARG A 605 21.18 -20.94 -13.84
CA ARG A 605 19.89 -20.96 -14.55
C ARG A 605 18.93 -19.84 -14.15
N ILE A 606 19.02 -19.32 -12.91
CA ILE A 606 18.13 -18.22 -12.46
C ILE A 606 18.41 -16.94 -13.25
N PHE A 607 19.68 -16.69 -13.57
CA PHE A 607 20.08 -15.56 -14.40
C PHE A 607 19.71 -15.70 -15.89
N LYS A 608 18.95 -16.75 -16.27
CA LYS A 608 18.33 -16.83 -17.61
C LYS A 608 16.91 -16.28 -17.64
N ILE A 609 16.35 -15.92 -16.49
CA ILE A 609 15.00 -15.39 -16.37
C ILE A 609 15.04 -13.89 -16.67
N SER A 610 15.05 -13.52 -17.95
CA SER A 610 15.14 -12.12 -18.38
C SER A 610 13.92 -11.26 -18.01
N SER A 611 12.84 -11.88 -17.56
CA SER A 611 11.65 -11.21 -17.04
C SER A 611 11.84 -10.66 -15.62
N LEU A 612 12.89 -11.07 -14.89
CA LEU A 612 13.19 -10.53 -13.56
C LEU A 612 13.49 -9.04 -13.70
N SER A 613 12.53 -8.23 -13.26
CA SER A 613 12.55 -6.79 -13.45
C SER A 613 12.46 -6.03 -12.14
N GLU A 614 11.80 -6.55 -11.11
CA GLU A 614 11.52 -5.78 -9.90
C GLU A 614 12.54 -6.12 -8.80
N GLU A 615 12.52 -7.35 -8.30
CA GLU A 615 13.32 -7.72 -7.13
C GLU A 615 13.96 -9.10 -7.25
N PHE A 616 15.27 -9.16 -7.01
CA PHE A 616 16.00 -10.39 -6.77
C PHE A 616 16.75 -10.29 -5.43
N ASP A 617 16.14 -10.82 -4.37
CA ASP A 617 16.63 -10.73 -3.00
C ASP A 617 16.93 -12.13 -2.42
N LEU A 618 18.21 -12.37 -2.13
CA LEU A 618 18.74 -13.56 -1.49
C LEU A 618 19.42 -13.24 -0.15
N SER A 619 19.18 -12.05 0.40
CA SER A 619 19.90 -11.56 1.57
C SER A 619 19.68 -12.42 2.82
N ASN A 620 20.61 -12.37 3.77
CA ASN A 620 20.51 -13.05 5.06
C ASN A 620 20.30 -14.57 4.92
N ASN A 621 21.26 -15.23 4.27
CA ASN A 621 21.32 -16.68 4.06
C ASN A 621 22.77 -17.17 4.23
N TYR A 622 23.03 -18.45 3.97
CA TYR A 622 24.35 -19.10 4.03
C TYR A 622 24.90 -19.43 2.63
N LEU A 623 24.61 -18.61 1.62
CA LEU A 623 25.04 -18.86 0.24
C LEU A 623 26.55 -18.67 0.07
N THR A 624 27.16 -19.44 -0.82
CA THR A 624 28.61 -19.53 -1.05
C THR A 624 28.93 -19.44 -2.55
N GLY A 625 30.22 -19.34 -2.89
CA GLY A 625 30.66 -19.19 -4.28
C GLY A 625 30.51 -17.76 -4.79
N GLY A 626 30.74 -17.54 -6.08
CA GLY A 626 30.65 -16.22 -6.71
C GLY A 626 29.33 -16.00 -7.46
N ILE A 627 29.10 -14.75 -7.86
CA ILE A 627 28.01 -14.38 -8.76
C ILE A 627 28.40 -14.86 -10.18
N PRO A 628 27.56 -15.65 -10.87
CA PRO A 628 27.81 -16.05 -12.26
C PRO A 628 27.82 -14.85 -13.21
N GLU A 629 28.66 -14.88 -14.25
CA GLU A 629 28.70 -13.83 -15.29
C GLU A 629 27.37 -13.70 -16.05
N GLU A 630 26.52 -14.74 -16.03
CA GLU A 630 25.17 -14.70 -16.59
C GLU A 630 24.27 -13.64 -15.94
N VAL A 631 24.64 -13.04 -14.80
CA VAL A 631 23.92 -11.93 -14.17
C VAL A 631 23.63 -10.77 -15.12
N GLY A 632 24.51 -10.54 -16.10
CA GLY A 632 24.31 -9.50 -17.13
C GLY A 632 23.12 -9.72 -18.06
N ASN A 633 22.46 -10.88 -18.01
CA ASN A 633 21.20 -11.12 -18.74
C ASN A 633 20.00 -10.42 -18.08
N LEU A 634 20.09 -10.05 -16.80
CA LEU A 634 19.01 -9.44 -16.03
C LEU A 634 18.96 -7.91 -16.29
N ILE A 635 18.81 -7.55 -17.57
CA ILE A 635 18.95 -6.15 -18.03
C ILE A 635 17.87 -5.20 -17.49
N ASN A 636 16.72 -5.76 -17.09
CA ASN A 636 15.55 -5.02 -16.60
C ASN A 636 15.45 -5.01 -15.07
N LEU A 637 16.37 -5.65 -14.35
CA LEU A 637 16.28 -5.80 -12.89
C LEU A 637 16.50 -4.45 -12.19
N GLU A 638 15.58 -4.05 -11.32
CA GLU A 638 15.60 -2.83 -10.51
C GLU A 638 16.36 -3.04 -9.18
N LYS A 639 16.12 -4.14 -8.46
CA LYS A 639 16.79 -4.45 -7.19
C LYS A 639 17.53 -5.79 -7.21
N LEU A 640 18.82 -5.76 -6.88
CA LEU A 640 19.63 -6.94 -6.58
C LEU A 640 20.17 -6.86 -5.16
N SER A 641 19.68 -7.73 -4.27
CA SER A 641 20.18 -7.85 -2.90
C SER A 641 20.67 -9.26 -2.59
N ILE A 642 21.93 -9.35 -2.17
CA ILE A 642 22.60 -10.59 -1.76
C ILE A 642 23.36 -10.38 -0.44
N THR A 643 23.00 -9.32 0.27
CA THR A 643 23.55 -8.89 1.56
C THR A 643 23.62 -10.02 2.58
N ASN A 644 24.64 -10.04 3.43
CA ASN A 644 24.78 -10.96 4.56
C ASN A 644 24.69 -12.44 4.13
N ASN A 645 25.70 -12.85 3.36
CA ASN A 645 25.91 -14.21 2.90
C ASN A 645 27.41 -14.57 3.00
N MET A 646 27.81 -15.73 2.50
CA MET A 646 29.21 -16.17 2.41
C MET A 646 29.69 -16.17 0.94
N LEU A 647 29.19 -15.26 0.10
CA LEU A 647 29.59 -15.17 -1.30
C LEU A 647 31.02 -14.65 -1.41
N SER A 648 31.76 -15.09 -2.41
CA SER A 648 33.21 -14.84 -2.56
C SER A 648 33.62 -14.75 -4.02
N GLY A 649 34.87 -14.35 -4.28
CA GLY A 649 35.39 -14.13 -5.62
C GLY A 649 35.18 -12.70 -6.10
N TYR A 650 35.33 -12.45 -7.40
CA TYR A 650 35.25 -11.12 -7.99
C TYR A 650 33.81 -10.71 -8.30
N ILE A 651 33.51 -9.42 -8.18
CA ILE A 651 32.26 -8.85 -8.70
C ILE A 651 32.29 -8.94 -10.25
N PRO A 652 31.35 -9.64 -10.89
CA PRO A 652 31.34 -9.80 -12.34
C PRO A 652 31.18 -8.48 -13.07
N SER A 653 31.96 -8.28 -14.14
CA SER A 653 31.81 -7.09 -14.99
C SER A 653 30.45 -7.03 -15.70
N ALA A 654 29.80 -8.19 -15.87
CA ALA A 654 28.49 -8.32 -16.48
C ALA A 654 27.36 -7.61 -15.71
N ILE A 655 27.49 -7.31 -14.41
CA ILE A 655 26.50 -6.51 -13.67
C ILE A 655 26.28 -5.15 -14.34
N GLY A 656 27.30 -4.57 -14.97
CA GLY A 656 27.16 -3.32 -15.74
C GLY A 656 26.23 -3.40 -16.97
N MET A 657 25.68 -4.58 -17.30
CA MET A 657 24.62 -4.73 -18.31
C MET A 657 23.20 -4.56 -17.74
N CYS A 658 23.04 -4.59 -16.41
CA CYS A 658 21.77 -4.37 -15.70
C CYS A 658 21.43 -2.87 -15.64
N VAL A 659 21.15 -2.27 -16.81
CA VAL A 659 21.01 -0.81 -16.93
C VAL A 659 19.81 -0.22 -16.19
N ALA A 660 18.81 -1.03 -15.86
CA ALA A 660 17.63 -0.64 -15.08
C ALA A 660 17.86 -0.71 -13.55
N LEU A 661 19.02 -1.19 -13.09
CA LEU A 661 19.29 -1.41 -11.67
C LEU A 661 19.30 -0.09 -10.90
N GLU A 662 18.46 -0.01 -9.88
CA GLU A 662 18.29 1.09 -8.93
C GLU A 662 18.97 0.78 -7.59
N TYR A 663 18.91 -0.47 -7.14
CA TYR A 663 19.45 -0.91 -5.84
C TYR A 663 20.43 -2.08 -6.02
N LEU A 664 21.69 -1.87 -5.63
CA LEU A 664 22.72 -2.91 -5.58
C LEU A 664 23.23 -3.10 -4.15
N GLU A 665 22.76 -4.14 -3.48
CA GLU A 665 23.04 -4.41 -2.08
C GLU A 665 23.81 -5.74 -1.93
N MET A 666 25.11 -5.64 -1.68
CA MET A 666 26.02 -6.79 -1.56
C MET A 666 26.83 -6.77 -0.26
N ARG A 667 26.38 -6.00 0.75
CA ARG A 667 27.15 -5.83 1.98
C ARG A 667 27.35 -7.16 2.72
N ASP A 668 28.39 -7.22 3.54
CA ASP A 668 28.63 -8.35 4.46
C ASP A 668 28.75 -9.69 3.70
N ASN A 669 29.78 -9.75 2.86
CA ASN A 669 30.18 -10.91 2.05
C ASN A 669 31.72 -10.97 1.96
N PHE A 670 32.26 -11.89 1.16
CA PHE A 670 33.70 -12.06 0.94
C PHE A 670 34.15 -11.71 -0.49
N PHE A 671 33.49 -10.76 -1.15
CA PHE A 671 33.90 -10.33 -2.50
C PHE A 671 35.27 -9.66 -2.49
N GLU A 672 36.10 -9.94 -3.50
CA GLU A 672 37.47 -9.45 -3.63
C GLU A 672 37.74 -8.79 -4.99
N GLY A 673 38.91 -8.15 -5.12
CA GLY A 673 39.29 -7.39 -6.32
C GLY A 673 38.64 -6.00 -6.40
N SER A 674 38.70 -5.37 -7.57
CA SER A 674 38.25 -3.99 -7.79
C SER A 674 36.81 -3.89 -8.25
N ILE A 675 36.18 -2.73 -8.01
CA ILE A 675 34.88 -2.38 -8.61
C ILE A 675 35.01 -2.39 -10.14
N PRO A 676 34.17 -3.14 -10.87
CA PRO A 676 34.24 -3.21 -12.33
C PRO A 676 34.00 -1.85 -13.00
N GLN A 677 34.84 -1.50 -13.97
CA GLN A 677 34.71 -0.25 -14.73
C GLN A 677 33.39 -0.15 -15.51
N THR A 678 32.75 -1.30 -15.79
CA THR A 678 31.45 -1.39 -16.48
C THR A 678 30.29 -0.81 -15.67
N PHE A 679 30.44 -0.58 -14.37
CA PHE A 679 29.39 0.02 -13.53
C PHE A 679 29.03 1.46 -13.94
N VAL A 680 29.87 2.13 -14.74
CA VAL A 680 29.53 3.39 -15.42
C VAL A 680 28.24 3.33 -16.25
N ASN A 681 27.82 2.12 -16.65
CA ASN A 681 26.62 1.89 -17.45
C ASN A 681 25.32 1.80 -16.61
N LEU A 682 25.41 1.70 -15.28
CA LEU A 682 24.25 1.60 -14.39
C LEU A 682 23.59 2.98 -14.22
N ARG A 683 22.83 3.41 -15.22
CA ARG A 683 22.33 4.80 -15.28
C ARG A 683 21.17 5.08 -14.33
N SER A 684 20.41 4.05 -13.96
CA SER A 684 19.28 4.17 -13.03
C SER A 684 19.68 4.01 -11.56
N ILE A 685 20.94 3.69 -11.26
CA ILE A 685 21.35 3.32 -9.91
C ILE A 685 21.17 4.46 -8.91
N GLU A 686 20.43 4.19 -7.84
CA GLU A 686 20.12 5.11 -6.75
C GLU A 686 20.94 4.77 -5.50
N GLU A 687 21.13 3.47 -5.24
CA GLU A 687 21.85 2.97 -4.08
C GLU A 687 22.85 1.85 -4.45
N ILE A 688 24.07 1.99 -3.96
CA ILE A 688 25.08 0.93 -3.98
C ILE A 688 25.60 0.73 -2.55
N ASP A 689 25.34 -0.43 -1.97
CA ASP A 689 25.99 -0.88 -0.73
C ASP A 689 26.82 -2.13 -0.99
N ILE A 690 28.14 -1.94 -1.10
CA ILE A 690 29.14 -3.02 -1.23
C ILE A 690 30.07 -3.05 -0.01
N SER A 691 29.60 -2.50 1.12
CA SER A 691 30.37 -2.41 2.35
C SER A 691 30.69 -3.78 2.97
N LYS A 692 31.69 -3.83 3.86
CA LYS A 692 32.08 -5.06 4.56
C LYS A 692 32.37 -6.23 3.61
N ASN A 693 33.27 -5.99 2.68
CA ASN A 693 33.79 -6.99 1.76
C ASN A 693 35.33 -6.94 1.80
N ARG A 694 36.00 -7.65 0.88
CA ARG A 694 37.46 -7.63 0.69
C ARG A 694 37.83 -6.93 -0.61
N LEU A 695 37.03 -5.96 -1.05
CA LEU A 695 37.27 -5.23 -2.29
C LEU A 695 38.50 -4.34 -2.14
N SER A 696 39.26 -4.17 -3.22
CA SER A 696 40.55 -3.46 -3.21
C SER A 696 40.77 -2.67 -4.49
N GLY A 697 41.84 -1.88 -4.54
CA GLY A 697 42.14 -0.97 -5.65
C GLY A 697 41.58 0.44 -5.42
N ASN A 698 41.51 1.24 -6.47
CA ASN A 698 41.06 2.63 -6.39
C ASN A 698 39.53 2.72 -6.50
N ILE A 699 38.93 3.69 -5.82
CA ILE A 699 37.52 4.07 -6.05
C ILE A 699 37.43 4.69 -7.47
N PRO A 700 36.61 4.13 -8.38
CA PRO A 700 36.52 4.64 -9.75
C PRO A 700 35.89 6.03 -9.85
N ASP A 701 36.48 6.91 -10.66
CA ASP A 701 35.98 8.28 -10.90
C ASP A 701 34.61 8.31 -11.62
N PHE A 702 34.16 7.21 -12.23
CA PHE A 702 32.87 7.21 -12.94
C PHE A 702 31.66 7.41 -12.01
N PHE A 703 31.79 7.16 -10.72
CA PHE A 703 30.74 7.46 -9.73
C PHE A 703 30.39 8.95 -9.70
N GLU A 704 31.30 9.83 -10.14
CA GLU A 704 31.01 11.27 -10.28
C GLU A 704 29.93 11.55 -11.35
N ASN A 705 29.77 10.63 -12.32
CA ASN A 705 28.87 10.79 -13.47
C ASN A 705 27.51 10.09 -13.32
N LEU A 706 27.28 9.35 -12.22
CA LEU A 706 26.01 8.66 -11.96
C LEU A 706 25.04 9.62 -11.26
N SER A 707 24.22 10.31 -12.06
CA SER A 707 23.36 11.40 -11.57
C SER A 707 22.22 10.97 -10.65
N SER A 708 21.74 9.73 -10.80
CA SER A 708 20.65 9.17 -9.98
C SER A 708 21.14 8.61 -8.65
N LEU A 709 22.46 8.42 -8.48
CA LEU A 709 23.03 7.83 -7.29
C LEU A 709 22.89 8.81 -6.11
N HIS A 710 22.25 8.36 -5.04
CA HIS A 710 21.98 9.16 -3.84
C HIS A 710 22.54 8.51 -2.57
N GLN A 711 22.88 7.23 -2.61
CA GLN A 711 23.48 6.48 -1.50
C GLN A 711 24.63 5.60 -2.02
N LEU A 712 25.83 5.77 -1.48
CA LEU A 712 27.02 4.98 -1.84
C LEU A 712 27.77 4.54 -0.58
N ASN A 713 27.71 3.25 -0.26
CA ASN A 713 28.39 2.68 0.88
C ASN A 713 29.52 1.73 0.43
N LEU A 714 30.76 2.22 0.59
CA LEU A 714 32.01 1.53 0.29
C LEU A 714 32.79 1.16 1.56
N SER A 715 32.19 1.37 2.73
CA SER A 715 32.88 1.25 4.02
C SER A 715 33.36 -0.19 4.29
N PHE A 716 34.38 -0.33 5.13
CA PHE A 716 34.96 -1.59 5.58
C PHE A 716 35.37 -2.51 4.42
N ASN A 717 36.20 -1.97 3.53
CA ASN A 717 36.85 -2.69 2.43
C ASN A 717 38.38 -2.46 2.50
N SER A 718 39.10 -2.75 1.43
CA SER A 718 40.54 -2.52 1.26
C SER A 718 40.82 -1.55 0.10
N PHE A 719 39.96 -0.55 -0.11
CA PHE A 719 40.18 0.48 -1.12
C PHE A 719 41.37 1.38 -0.74
N SER A 720 42.07 1.86 -1.77
CA SER A 720 43.29 2.67 -1.64
C SER A 720 43.29 3.84 -2.62
N GLY A 721 44.13 4.84 -2.39
CA GLY A 721 44.29 5.98 -3.29
C GLY A 721 43.33 7.14 -3.02
N ALA A 722 43.22 8.04 -4.00
CA ALA A 722 42.46 9.27 -3.83
C ALA A 722 40.94 9.03 -3.92
N VAL A 723 40.17 9.62 -3.00
CA VAL A 723 38.71 9.69 -3.12
C VAL A 723 38.34 10.72 -4.20
N PRO A 724 37.47 10.38 -5.16
CA PRO A 724 36.95 11.33 -6.15
C PRO A 724 36.24 12.51 -5.46
N SER A 725 36.08 13.63 -6.17
CA SER A 725 35.60 14.89 -5.57
C SER A 725 34.34 15.48 -6.21
N GLY A 726 33.96 14.97 -7.39
CA GLY A 726 32.75 15.34 -8.11
C GLY A 726 31.55 14.44 -7.79
N GLY A 727 30.39 14.80 -8.35
CA GLY A 727 29.15 14.02 -8.24
C GLY A 727 28.74 13.69 -6.79
N ILE A 728 28.45 12.42 -6.52
CA ILE A 728 27.94 11.93 -5.23
C ILE A 728 28.87 12.25 -4.04
N PHE A 729 30.18 12.34 -4.26
CA PHE A 729 31.17 12.67 -3.23
C PHE A 729 31.08 14.11 -2.73
N GLY A 730 30.32 14.99 -3.40
CA GLY A 730 29.99 16.32 -2.91
C GLY A 730 29.00 16.34 -1.74
N ASN A 731 28.27 15.23 -1.52
CA ASN A 731 27.29 15.09 -0.44
C ASN A 731 27.84 14.13 0.64
N ALA A 732 28.45 14.68 1.70
CA ALA A 732 29.12 13.90 2.74
C ALA A 732 28.20 12.95 3.52
N SER A 733 26.88 13.16 3.51
CA SER A 733 25.91 12.25 4.15
C SER A 733 25.49 11.08 3.25
N ALA A 734 25.76 11.16 1.94
CA ALA A 734 25.39 10.15 0.95
C ALA A 734 26.48 9.09 0.72
N VAL A 735 27.73 9.37 1.12
CA VAL A 735 28.88 8.50 0.85
C VAL A 735 29.52 8.01 2.15
N SER A 736 29.64 6.70 2.30
CA SER A 736 30.33 6.06 3.42
C SER A 736 31.58 5.34 2.93
N ILE A 737 32.77 5.76 3.39
CA ILE A 737 34.09 5.19 3.02
C ILE A 737 34.93 4.75 4.22
N GLU A 738 34.34 4.78 5.42
CA GLU A 738 35.00 4.43 6.68
C GLU A 738 35.63 3.03 6.63
N GLY A 739 36.72 2.79 7.37
CA GLY A 739 37.38 1.47 7.41
C GLY A 739 38.20 1.09 6.17
N ASN A 740 38.50 2.04 5.28
CA ASN A 740 39.45 1.89 4.17
C ASN A 740 40.71 2.73 4.45
N ASP A 741 41.69 2.14 5.14
CA ASP A 741 42.83 2.88 5.75
C ASP A 741 43.79 3.52 4.72
N GLU A 742 43.80 3.05 3.47
CA GLU A 742 44.69 3.53 2.42
C GLU A 742 44.07 4.63 1.53
N LEU A 743 42.87 5.13 1.89
CA LEU A 743 42.23 6.25 1.19
C LEU A 743 42.81 7.61 1.62
N CYS A 744 42.88 8.54 0.66
CA CYS A 744 43.28 9.91 0.89
C CYS A 744 42.36 10.92 0.19
N THR A 745 42.20 12.12 0.72
CA THR A 745 41.36 13.18 0.13
C THR A 745 42.20 14.35 -0.40
N ARG A 746 41.67 15.06 -1.40
CA ARG A 746 42.27 16.31 -1.93
C ARG A 746 41.77 17.57 -1.23
N VAL A 747 40.70 17.45 -0.43
CA VAL A 747 40.04 18.52 0.34
C VAL A 747 39.88 18.03 1.78
N LEU A 748 40.09 18.90 2.77
CA LEU A 748 39.91 18.58 4.20
C LEU A 748 38.42 18.31 4.49
N THR A 749 38.03 17.04 4.54
CA THR A 749 36.72 16.57 4.99
C THR A 749 36.91 15.32 5.86
N GLY A 750 36.77 15.46 7.19
CA GLY A 750 36.84 14.33 8.15
C GLY A 750 38.23 13.72 8.40
N ASP A 751 38.25 12.56 9.06
CA ASP A 751 39.44 11.82 9.55
C ASP A 751 40.33 11.18 8.45
N VAL A 752 40.13 11.52 7.16
CA VAL A 752 40.87 10.94 6.03
C VAL A 752 42.12 11.78 5.70
N SER A 753 43.27 11.11 5.54
CA SER A 753 44.56 11.76 5.30
C SER A 753 44.63 12.51 3.96
N LEU A 754 45.34 13.63 3.90
CA LEU A 754 45.55 14.39 2.66
C LEU A 754 46.47 13.61 1.71
N CYS A 755 46.08 13.49 0.43
CA CYS A 755 46.92 12.82 -0.56
C CYS A 755 48.27 13.53 -0.68
N PRO A 756 49.41 12.81 -0.56
CA PRO A 756 50.72 13.42 -0.76
C PRO A 756 50.82 13.97 -2.18
N ALA A 757 51.19 15.25 -2.30
CA ALA A 757 51.33 15.91 -3.59
C ALA A 757 52.33 15.13 -4.47
N MET A 758 51.85 14.61 -5.60
CA MET A 758 52.68 14.02 -6.65
C MET A 758 53.51 15.14 -7.29
N ASP A 759 54.68 15.39 -6.72
CA ASP A 759 55.66 16.26 -7.34
C ASP A 759 56.41 15.46 -8.41
N ASN A 760 56.05 15.76 -9.66
CA ASN A 760 56.72 15.31 -10.88
C ASN A 760 58.22 15.65 -10.82
N ARG A 761 59.08 14.67 -10.52
CA ARG A 761 60.51 14.77 -10.86
C ARG A 761 61.01 13.54 -11.60
N THR A 762 61.13 13.74 -12.91
CA THR A 762 61.90 12.97 -13.87
C THR A 762 63.36 12.73 -13.43
N ARG A 763 63.83 11.47 -13.58
CA ARG A 763 65.22 11.01 -13.92
C ARG A 763 66.36 11.42 -12.96
N LYS A 764 67.29 10.57 -12.51
CA LYS A 764 67.95 9.37 -13.08
C LYS A 764 68.76 8.64 -11.98
N HIS A 765 68.82 7.32 -12.11
CA HIS A 765 69.81 6.33 -11.60
C HIS A 765 71.02 6.80 -10.77
N THR A 766 71.29 6.12 -9.65
CA THR A 766 72.35 5.08 -9.57
C THR A 766 72.30 4.34 -8.22
N SER A 767 72.88 3.15 -8.22
CA SER A 767 72.67 2.00 -7.33
C SER A 767 73.83 1.74 -6.36
N LEU A 768 73.55 0.85 -5.38
CA LEU A 768 74.49 0.01 -4.61
C LEU A 768 75.31 0.71 -3.51
N VAL A 769 75.64 0.13 -2.35
CA VAL A 769 75.24 -1.02 -1.53
C VAL A 769 76.15 -0.94 -0.28
N GLN A 770 75.73 -1.59 0.84
CA GLN A 770 76.56 -2.13 1.95
C GLN A 770 76.85 -1.32 3.24
N VAL A 771 76.50 -2.00 4.36
CA VAL A 771 77.20 -2.10 5.69
C VAL A 771 76.82 -0.99 6.70
N ILE A 772 75.91 -1.18 7.67
CA ILE A 772 75.85 -2.14 8.81
C ILE A 772 77.20 -2.36 9.50
N GLU A 773 77.53 -1.63 10.59
CA GLU A 773 78.28 -2.22 11.73
C GLU A 773 78.57 -1.37 13.00
N ILE A 774 77.89 -0.25 13.33
CA ILE A 774 78.34 0.56 14.52
C ILE A 774 77.26 0.91 15.57
N VAL A 775 75.96 0.79 15.31
CA VAL A 775 74.95 1.41 16.22
C VAL A 775 74.36 0.45 17.28
N ILE A 776 74.58 -0.86 17.17
CA ILE A 776 73.91 -1.86 18.01
C ILE A 776 74.47 -2.01 19.46
N PRO A 777 75.73 -1.69 19.83
CA PRO A 777 76.21 -1.98 21.20
C PRO A 777 75.83 -0.95 22.28
N ILE A 778 75.35 0.25 21.94
CA ILE A 778 75.21 1.35 22.93
C ILE A 778 73.86 1.35 23.67
N VAL A 779 72.82 0.73 23.11
CA VAL A 779 71.46 0.76 23.68
C VAL A 779 71.22 -0.33 24.74
N ALA A 780 71.99 -1.43 24.71
CA ALA A 780 71.80 -2.57 25.61
C ALA A 780 72.24 -2.31 27.08
N VAL A 781 73.21 -1.40 27.30
CA VAL A 781 73.74 -1.12 28.65
C VAL A 781 72.82 -0.22 29.48
N VAL A 782 72.04 0.66 28.83
CA VAL A 782 71.13 1.60 29.50
C VAL A 782 69.88 0.89 30.06
N ILE A 783 69.40 -0.13 29.36
CA ILE A 783 68.15 -0.83 29.69
C ILE A 783 68.30 -1.72 30.95
N ILE A 784 69.48 -2.31 31.17
CA ILE A 784 69.72 -3.20 32.32
C ILE A 784 69.85 -2.40 33.63
N THR A 785 70.45 -1.20 33.58
CA THR A 785 70.56 -0.31 34.75
C THR A 785 69.23 0.28 35.21
N CYS A 786 68.28 0.54 34.29
CA CYS A 786 66.94 1.02 34.66
C CYS A 786 66.06 -0.08 35.26
N PHE A 787 66.26 -1.34 34.87
CA PHE A 787 65.47 -2.48 35.37
C PHE A 787 65.79 -2.84 36.83
N CYS A 788 67.03 -2.62 37.29
CA CYS A 788 67.41 -2.84 38.70
C CYS A 788 66.93 -1.74 39.67
N LEU A 789 66.69 -0.50 39.18
CA LEU A 789 66.26 0.62 40.03
C LEU A 789 64.74 0.63 40.27
N VAL A 790 63.94 0.17 39.30
CA VAL A 790 62.47 0.15 39.40
C VAL A 790 61.97 -0.94 40.36
N THR A 791 62.69 -2.06 40.47
CA THR A 791 62.33 -3.16 41.39
C THR A 791 62.54 -2.81 42.88
N PHE A 792 63.38 -1.81 43.19
CA PHE A 792 63.65 -1.37 44.57
C PHE A 792 62.60 -0.41 45.13
N PHE A 793 61.89 0.36 44.30
CA PHE A 793 60.99 1.44 44.78
C PHE A 793 59.50 1.09 44.83
N TRP A 794 59.04 -0.05 44.31
CA TRP A 794 57.62 -0.41 44.27
C TRP A 794 57.11 -1.28 45.43
N ARG A 795 57.95 -1.59 46.44
CA ARG A 795 57.50 -2.13 47.73
C ARG A 795 57.30 -1.04 48.77
N LYS A 796 56.39 -0.08 48.52
CA LYS A 796 55.71 0.66 49.60
C LYS A 796 54.37 1.25 49.14
N LYS A 797 53.33 0.47 49.45
CA LYS A 797 51.94 0.82 49.74
C LYS A 797 51.58 2.32 49.90
N ILE A 798 50.53 2.71 49.15
CA ILE A 798 49.21 3.19 49.60
C ILE A 798 48.96 4.69 49.94
N GLN A 799 47.92 5.20 49.24
CA GLN A 799 46.86 6.18 49.58
C GLN A 799 47.23 7.66 49.90
N VAL A 800 46.61 8.61 49.17
CA VAL A 800 45.33 9.29 49.51
C VAL A 800 44.92 10.25 48.37
N LYS A 801 43.61 10.30 48.09
CA LYS A 801 42.87 11.12 47.11
C LYS A 801 43.17 12.64 47.16
N LYS A 802 43.16 13.28 45.98
CA LYS A 802 42.45 14.56 45.77
C LYS A 802 42.00 14.70 44.30
N TYR A 803 40.68 14.61 44.13
CA TYR A 803 39.93 14.90 42.91
C TYR A 803 39.73 16.43 42.83
N LEU A 804 40.24 17.09 41.78
CA LEU A 804 39.49 18.08 41.02
C LEU A 804 40.26 18.51 39.74
N GLN A 805 39.55 18.36 38.63
CA GLN A 805 39.56 19.20 37.42
C GLN A 805 40.61 18.99 36.31
N HIS A 806 40.07 18.58 35.15
CA HIS A 806 40.26 19.11 33.79
C HIS A 806 40.81 18.11 32.74
N HIS A 807 40.40 18.32 31.48
CA HIS A 807 40.65 17.60 30.19
C HIS A 807 39.55 16.57 29.87
N LYS A 808 38.63 16.73 28.90
CA LYS A 808 38.69 17.33 27.55
C LYS A 808 39.90 16.82 26.76
N GLU A 809 39.68 15.73 26.01
CA GLU A 809 40.13 15.45 24.63
C GLU A 809 40.13 13.94 24.34
N HIS A 810 39.59 13.59 23.17
CA HIS A 810 39.63 12.30 22.45
C HIS A 810 39.40 11.00 23.24
N LYS A 811 38.15 10.48 23.21
CA LYS A 811 37.88 9.06 23.50
C LYS A 811 38.00 8.28 22.20
N GLU A 812 39.03 7.44 22.09
CA GLU A 812 39.20 6.46 21.03
C GLU A 812 37.96 5.54 20.92
N ASN A 813 37.50 5.27 19.70
CA ASN A 813 36.41 4.31 19.45
C ASN A 813 36.89 2.91 19.84
N ILE A 814 36.18 2.26 20.76
CA ILE A 814 36.48 0.89 21.20
C ILE A 814 35.98 -0.09 20.14
N THR A 815 36.83 -1.07 19.78
CA THR A 815 36.54 -2.06 18.74
C THR A 815 35.99 -3.37 19.33
N TYR A 816 35.45 -4.25 18.47
CA TYR A 816 35.05 -5.60 18.87
C TYR A 816 36.17 -6.32 19.61
N LYS A 817 37.41 -6.25 19.10
CA LYS A 817 38.55 -6.95 19.68
C LYS A 817 38.89 -6.44 21.09
N ASP A 818 38.65 -5.15 21.35
CA ASP A 818 38.79 -4.58 22.67
C ASP A 818 37.70 -5.09 23.62
N ILE A 819 36.46 -5.23 23.12
CA ILE A 819 35.34 -5.79 23.88
C ILE A 819 35.50 -7.30 24.12
N GLU A 820 35.90 -8.08 23.10
CA GLU A 820 36.19 -9.51 23.20
C GLU A 820 37.31 -9.75 24.21
N LYS A 821 38.39 -8.97 24.16
CA LYS A 821 39.46 -9.05 25.15
C LYS A 821 38.99 -8.62 26.55
N ALA A 822 38.19 -7.57 26.64
CA ALA A 822 37.70 -7.05 27.92
C ALA A 822 36.73 -8.02 28.61
N THR A 823 35.97 -8.81 27.84
CA THR A 823 35.00 -9.79 28.33
C THR A 823 35.57 -11.20 28.47
N ASP A 824 36.88 -11.38 28.24
CA ASP A 824 37.56 -12.68 28.23
C ASP A 824 36.92 -13.66 27.22
N MET A 825 36.87 -13.24 25.95
CA MET A 825 36.24 -13.97 24.84
C MET A 825 34.76 -14.28 25.10
N PHE A 826 34.02 -13.31 25.65
CA PHE A 826 32.59 -13.46 26.01
C PHE A 826 32.32 -14.65 26.94
N SER A 827 33.25 -14.95 27.83
CA SER A 827 33.14 -16.04 28.80
C SER A 827 31.84 -15.97 29.58
N SER A 828 31.17 -17.11 29.74
CA SER A 828 29.96 -17.22 30.57
C SER A 828 30.21 -16.86 32.04
N ALA A 829 31.47 -16.89 32.50
CA ALA A 829 31.84 -16.44 33.85
C ALA A 829 31.72 -14.91 34.02
N ASN A 830 31.69 -14.16 32.92
CA ASN A 830 31.55 -12.71 32.90
C ASN A 830 30.13 -12.25 32.48
N LEU A 831 29.22 -13.16 32.12
CA LEU A 831 27.84 -12.82 31.81
C LEU A 831 27.10 -12.43 33.09
N ILE A 832 26.60 -11.20 33.17
CA ILE A 832 25.92 -10.65 34.35
C ILE A 832 24.45 -10.33 34.13
N GLY A 833 23.96 -10.39 32.88
CA GLY A 833 22.55 -10.22 32.57
C GLY A 833 22.20 -10.59 31.13
N SER A 834 20.94 -10.94 30.89
CA SER A 834 20.38 -11.22 29.57
C SER A 834 19.00 -10.60 29.46
N GLY A 835 18.74 -9.81 28.43
CA GLY A 835 17.47 -9.16 28.17
C GLY A 835 16.96 -9.44 26.76
N SER A 836 15.80 -8.88 26.42
CA SER A 836 15.09 -9.11 25.15
C SER A 836 15.93 -8.78 23.91
N PHE A 837 16.80 -7.77 24.01
CA PHE A 837 17.57 -7.22 22.88
C PHE A 837 19.08 -7.49 22.97
N GLY A 838 19.56 -8.23 23.97
CA GLY A 838 21.00 -8.43 24.15
C GLY A 838 21.44 -9.04 25.48
N MET A 839 22.76 -9.11 25.65
CA MET A 839 23.44 -9.66 26.83
C MET A 839 24.33 -8.61 27.48
N VAL A 840 24.52 -8.67 28.79
CA VAL A 840 25.37 -7.75 29.54
C VAL A 840 26.53 -8.53 30.14
N TYR A 841 27.75 -8.12 29.83
CA TYR A 841 28.97 -8.73 30.33
C TYR A 841 29.72 -7.78 31.27
N LYS A 842 30.38 -8.35 32.27
CA LYS A 842 31.40 -7.68 33.06
C LYS A 842 32.71 -7.69 32.29
N GLY A 843 33.36 -6.54 32.16
CA GLY A 843 34.63 -6.45 31.45
C GLY A 843 35.64 -5.50 32.08
N LYS A 844 36.88 -5.55 31.57
CA LYS A 844 37.96 -4.61 31.95
C LYS A 844 38.67 -4.08 30.69
N LEU A 845 38.48 -2.79 30.40
CA LEU A 845 39.06 -2.13 29.22
C LEU A 845 40.49 -1.66 29.52
N LYS A 846 41.37 -1.61 28.51
CA LYS A 846 42.78 -1.20 28.67
C LYS A 846 42.98 0.24 29.13
N LEU A 847 42.05 1.13 28.79
CA LEU A 847 42.11 2.57 29.06
C LEU A 847 41.43 2.97 30.38
N GLU A 848 40.69 2.05 31.02
CA GLU A 848 40.02 2.30 32.30
C GLU A 848 40.55 1.36 33.39
N GLU A 849 40.96 1.91 34.53
CA GLU A 849 41.47 1.09 35.65
C GLU A 849 40.34 0.28 36.33
N ASP A 850 39.09 0.75 36.21
CA ASP A 850 37.89 0.23 36.86
C ASP A 850 37.12 -0.79 35.98
N GLN A 851 36.26 -1.60 36.63
CA GLN A 851 35.42 -2.58 35.96
C GLN A 851 34.27 -1.88 35.19
N VAL A 852 33.90 -2.41 34.03
CA VAL A 852 32.81 -1.89 33.19
C VAL A 852 31.73 -2.94 32.94
N ALA A 853 30.51 -2.49 32.71
CA ALA A 853 29.40 -3.31 32.22
C ALA A 853 29.22 -3.05 30.72
N ILE A 854 29.25 -4.10 29.92
CA ILE A 854 29.22 -4.04 28.46
C ILE A 854 27.92 -4.70 28.00
N LYS A 855 26.94 -3.88 27.58
CA LYS A 855 25.68 -4.36 27.01
C LYS A 855 25.88 -4.58 25.51
N ILE A 856 25.89 -5.82 25.09
CA ILE A 856 26.03 -6.27 23.71
C ILE A 856 24.64 -6.55 23.15
N PHE A 857 24.29 -5.90 22.06
CA PHE A 857 22.99 -6.06 21.43
C PHE A 857 23.02 -7.27 20.51
N ASN A 858 22.02 -8.14 20.64
CA ASN A 858 21.82 -9.21 19.69
C ASN A 858 21.05 -8.66 18.49
N LEU A 859 21.80 -8.21 17.47
CA LEU A 859 21.20 -7.56 16.30
C LEU A 859 20.38 -8.50 15.42
N SER A 860 20.42 -9.82 15.65
CA SER A 860 19.49 -10.76 15.02
C SER A 860 18.08 -10.69 15.61
N THR A 861 17.89 -10.07 16.78
CA THR A 861 16.57 -9.90 17.39
C THR A 861 15.85 -8.70 16.80
N TYR A 862 14.64 -8.92 16.27
CA TYR A 862 13.80 -7.85 15.73
C TYR A 862 13.59 -6.71 16.73
N GLY A 863 13.87 -5.48 16.32
CA GLY A 863 13.80 -4.28 17.17
C GLY A 863 15.06 -3.97 17.99
N ALA A 864 16.07 -4.87 18.07
CA ALA A 864 17.31 -4.62 18.82
C ALA A 864 18.10 -3.41 18.28
N HIS A 865 18.09 -3.19 16.96
CA HIS A 865 18.70 -2.00 16.35
C HIS A 865 17.99 -0.71 16.76
N ARG A 866 16.65 -0.71 16.77
CA ARG A 866 15.84 0.43 17.25
C ARG A 866 16.05 0.65 18.75
N SER A 867 16.23 -0.42 19.52
CA SER A 867 16.53 -0.35 20.95
C SER A 867 17.89 0.28 21.23
N PHE A 868 18.94 -0.12 20.50
CA PHE A 868 20.25 0.52 20.55
C PHE A 868 20.18 2.02 20.21
N LEU A 869 19.46 2.39 19.14
CA LEU A 869 19.31 3.79 18.74
C LEU A 869 18.53 4.61 19.77
N ALA A 870 17.42 4.07 20.30
CA ALA A 870 16.63 4.74 21.34
C ALA A 870 17.45 4.98 22.61
N GLU A 871 18.24 3.98 23.03
CA GLU A 871 19.11 4.09 24.20
C GLU A 871 20.24 5.12 23.97
N CYS A 872 20.83 5.14 22.77
CA CYS A 872 21.81 6.17 22.39
C CYS A 872 21.21 7.57 22.35
N GLU A 873 20.02 7.73 21.77
CA GLU A 873 19.35 9.02 21.62
C GLU A 873 18.91 9.60 22.97
N ALA A 874 18.34 8.76 23.84
CA ALA A 874 17.98 9.13 25.20
C ALA A 874 19.23 9.57 25.98
N LEU A 875 20.26 8.73 26.00
CA LEU A 875 21.46 8.95 26.82
C LEU A 875 22.39 10.06 26.28
N ARG A 876 22.28 10.42 25.00
CA ARG A 876 22.98 11.59 24.43
C ARG A 876 22.54 12.90 25.07
N ASN A 877 21.26 13.00 25.42
CA ASN A 877 20.60 14.26 25.77
C ASN A 877 20.31 14.43 27.27
N ILE A 878 20.43 13.36 28.08
CA ILE A 878 20.15 13.39 29.53
C ILE A 878 21.42 13.42 30.37
N ARG A 879 21.44 14.24 31.42
CA ARG A 879 22.57 14.33 32.38
C ARG A 879 22.04 14.54 33.79
N HIS A 880 21.91 13.45 34.54
CA HIS A 880 21.47 13.46 35.93
C HIS A 880 22.35 12.56 36.80
N ARG A 881 22.36 12.78 38.12
CA ARG A 881 23.21 12.01 39.06
C ARG A 881 22.70 10.58 39.30
N ASN A 882 21.38 10.36 39.20
CA ASN A 882 20.71 9.06 39.39
C ASN A 882 20.38 8.37 38.06
N LEU A 883 21.05 8.73 36.96
CA LEU A 883 20.92 8.09 35.66
C LEU A 883 22.26 7.50 35.26
N VAL A 884 22.25 6.28 34.70
CA VAL A 884 23.47 5.65 34.20
C VAL A 884 24.04 6.48 33.05
N LYS A 885 25.36 6.68 33.05
CA LYS A 885 26.07 7.42 32.00
C LYS A 885 26.75 6.46 31.04
N ILE A 886 26.74 6.78 29.76
CA ILE A 886 27.55 6.05 28.78
C ILE A 886 29.02 6.43 28.96
N ILE A 887 29.89 5.43 29.12
CA ILE A 887 31.34 5.60 29.09
C ILE A 887 31.79 5.75 27.64
N THR A 888 31.41 4.79 26.81
CA THR A 888 31.69 4.76 25.38
C THR A 888 30.73 3.78 24.70
N LEU A 889 30.74 3.75 23.37
CA LEU A 889 29.99 2.78 22.59
C LEU A 889 30.92 2.09 21.60
N CYS A 890 30.57 0.86 21.25
CA CYS A 890 31.19 0.07 20.21
C CYS A 890 30.15 -0.09 19.11
N SER A 891 30.43 0.45 17.94
CA SER A 891 29.71 0.14 16.70
C SER A 891 30.77 -0.33 15.72
N SER A 892 31.14 -1.60 15.82
CA SER A 892 32.20 -2.20 15.03
C SER A 892 31.71 -3.50 14.40
N VAL A 893 32.63 -4.32 13.89
CA VAL A 893 32.31 -5.62 13.31
C VAL A 893 32.98 -6.72 14.11
N ASP A 894 32.29 -7.85 14.27
CA ASP A 894 32.88 -9.04 14.87
C ASP A 894 33.87 -9.74 13.88
N PRO A 895 34.59 -10.81 14.29
CA PRO A 895 35.57 -11.50 13.46
C PRO A 895 34.94 -12.24 12.27
N THR A 896 33.61 -12.34 12.24
CA THR A 896 32.82 -12.91 11.15
C THR A 896 32.34 -11.85 10.16
N GLY A 897 32.46 -10.56 10.47
CA GLY A 897 32.04 -9.43 9.64
C GLY A 897 30.71 -8.78 10.06
N ALA A 898 29.94 -9.46 10.91
CA ALA A 898 28.62 -9.03 11.34
C ALA A 898 28.67 -7.73 12.16
N ASP A 899 27.63 -6.90 12.04
CA ASP A 899 27.47 -5.70 12.87
C ASP A 899 27.49 -6.07 14.35
N PHE A 900 28.44 -5.48 15.09
CA PHE A 900 28.57 -5.64 16.52
C PHE A 900 28.33 -4.30 17.20
N LYS A 901 27.21 -4.23 17.93
CA LYS A 901 26.83 -3.04 18.70
C LYS A 901 26.88 -3.34 20.18
N ALA A 902 27.63 -2.52 20.92
CA ALA A 902 27.66 -2.58 22.37
C ALA A 902 27.70 -1.18 22.98
N ILE A 903 27.11 -1.03 24.15
CA ILE A 903 27.22 0.19 24.96
C ILE A 903 27.98 -0.17 26.25
N VAL A 904 28.97 0.65 26.59
CA VAL A 904 29.79 0.47 27.78
C VAL A 904 29.33 1.43 28.87
N TYR A 905 28.98 0.86 30.01
CA TYR A 905 28.52 1.53 31.22
C TYR A 905 29.51 1.33 32.38
N PRO A 906 29.49 2.19 33.39
CA PRO A 906 30.16 1.92 34.66
C PRO A 906 29.60 0.64 35.27
N TYR A 907 30.47 -0.24 35.76
CA TYR A 907 30.01 -1.44 36.47
C TYR A 907 29.57 -1.09 37.90
N MET A 908 28.31 -1.39 38.20
CA MET A 908 27.71 -1.16 39.52
C MET A 908 27.97 -2.37 40.43
N LEU A 909 28.83 -2.18 41.44
CA LEU A 909 29.37 -3.27 42.27
C LEU A 909 28.31 -3.99 43.12
N ASN A 910 27.22 -3.31 43.47
CA ASN A 910 26.12 -3.91 44.21
C ASN A 910 25.04 -4.53 43.31
N GLY A 911 25.22 -4.55 41.99
CA GLY A 911 24.29 -5.19 41.05
C GLY A 911 23.01 -4.37 40.84
N ASN A 912 21.90 -5.05 40.55
CA ASN A 912 20.58 -4.43 40.38
C ASN A 912 19.68 -4.70 41.59
N LEU A 913 18.61 -3.90 41.72
CA LEU A 913 17.68 -3.96 42.85
C LEU A 913 16.95 -5.32 42.98
N ASP A 914 16.65 -5.98 41.87
CA ASP A 914 15.99 -7.30 41.84
C ASP A 914 16.76 -8.34 42.68
N MET A 915 18.09 -8.37 42.57
CA MET A 915 18.97 -9.29 43.30
C MET A 915 18.89 -9.14 44.82
N TRP A 916 18.46 -7.98 45.31
CA TRP A 916 18.33 -7.68 46.74
C TRP A 916 16.92 -7.86 47.27
N LEU A 917 15.91 -7.69 46.42
CA LEU A 917 14.52 -7.93 46.77
C LEU A 917 14.18 -9.43 46.72
N HIS A 918 14.71 -10.15 45.72
CA HIS A 918 14.35 -11.55 45.42
C HIS A 918 15.59 -12.47 45.30
N PRO A 919 16.38 -12.68 46.38
CA PRO A 919 17.59 -13.49 46.32
C PRO A 919 17.30 -14.97 46.01
N ARG A 920 17.86 -15.50 44.91
CA ARG A 920 17.67 -16.90 44.46
C ARG A 920 18.61 -17.88 45.18
N VAL A 921 18.11 -19.07 45.50
CA VAL A 921 18.69 -20.10 46.41
C VAL A 921 20.06 -20.68 45.98
N HIS A 922 20.59 -20.37 44.79
CA HIS A 922 21.75 -21.05 44.21
C HIS A 922 23.08 -20.27 44.17
N GLU A 923 23.17 -19.06 44.72
CA GLU A 923 24.45 -18.34 44.80
C GLU A 923 25.07 -18.41 46.19
N HIS A 924 26.29 -18.97 46.30
CA HIS A 924 27.07 -19.17 47.52
C HIS A 924 27.63 -17.87 48.15
N SER A 925 26.87 -16.76 48.13
CA SER A 925 27.26 -15.52 48.81
C SER A 925 26.22 -15.16 49.87
N LYS A 926 26.67 -14.61 51.01
CA LYS A 926 25.85 -14.19 52.16
C LYS A 926 24.52 -13.59 51.70
N THR A 927 23.40 -13.99 52.31
CA THR A 927 22.07 -13.40 52.07
C THR A 927 22.17 -11.87 52.11
N LYS A 928 22.06 -11.24 50.95
CA LYS A 928 22.07 -9.78 50.80
C LYS A 928 20.63 -9.29 50.97
N THR A 929 20.39 -8.44 51.96
CA THR A 929 19.06 -7.85 52.21
C THR A 929 19.20 -6.32 52.28
N LEU A 930 18.20 -5.60 51.75
CA LEU A 930 18.14 -4.14 51.86
C LEU A 930 17.51 -3.74 53.18
N THR A 931 18.17 -2.83 53.89
CA THR A 931 17.59 -2.20 55.08
C THR A 931 16.44 -1.29 54.71
N PHE A 932 15.57 -1.01 55.67
CA PHE A 932 14.46 -0.08 55.52
C PHE A 932 14.92 1.29 55.00
N PHE A 933 16.01 1.83 55.54
CA PHE A 933 16.55 3.13 55.12
C PHE A 933 17.10 3.10 53.68
N GLN A 934 17.73 2.00 53.28
CA GLN A 934 18.24 1.84 51.91
C GLN A 934 17.10 1.84 50.89
N ARG A 935 15.97 1.18 51.18
CA ARG A 935 14.80 1.15 50.29
C ARG A 935 14.21 2.55 50.04
N ILE A 936 14.19 3.40 51.07
CA ILE A 936 13.70 4.78 50.96
C ILE A 936 14.64 5.64 50.12
N ASN A 937 15.96 5.51 50.32
CA ASN A 937 16.93 6.24 49.50
C ASN A 937 16.88 5.80 48.04
N VAL A 938 16.74 4.50 47.78
CA VAL A 938 16.56 3.96 46.41
C VAL A 938 15.28 4.53 45.78
N ALA A 939 14.16 4.54 46.50
CA ALA A 939 12.90 5.13 46.02
C ALA A 939 13.06 6.63 45.68
N LEU A 940 13.76 7.38 46.54
CA LEU A 940 14.02 8.81 46.34
C LEU A 940 14.91 9.07 45.12
N ASP A 941 15.98 8.28 44.96
CA ASP A 941 16.91 8.39 43.84
C ASP A 941 16.22 8.11 42.49
N VAL A 942 15.35 7.09 42.43
CA VAL A 942 14.55 6.78 41.23
C VAL A 942 13.51 7.87 40.97
N ALA A 943 12.84 8.38 42.01
CA ALA A 943 11.88 9.48 41.85
C ALA A 943 12.54 10.75 41.30
N CYS A 944 13.70 11.12 41.82
CA CYS A 944 14.50 12.25 41.32
C CYS A 944 14.90 12.06 39.84
N ALA A 945 15.24 10.84 39.44
CA ALA A 945 15.57 10.53 38.06
C ALA A 945 14.37 10.71 37.11
N LEU A 946 13.19 10.19 37.48
CA LEU A 946 11.98 10.33 36.65
C LEU A 946 11.46 11.76 36.61
N ASP A 947 11.50 12.51 37.71
CA ASP A 947 11.15 13.93 37.72
C ASP A 947 12.04 14.74 36.76
N TYR A 948 13.35 14.44 36.74
CA TYR A 948 14.26 15.05 35.78
C TYR A 948 13.87 14.72 34.32
N LEU A 949 13.53 13.46 34.02
CA LEU A 949 13.16 13.02 32.67
C LEU A 949 11.82 13.62 32.20
N HIS A 950 10.84 13.72 33.09
CA HIS A 950 9.48 14.17 32.75
C HIS A 950 9.36 15.69 32.75
N ASN A 951 9.97 16.38 33.71
CA ASN A 951 9.69 17.78 33.99
C ASN A 951 10.88 18.74 33.75
N GLN A 952 12.11 18.23 33.70
CA GLN A 952 13.32 19.09 33.65
C GLN A 952 14.11 18.97 32.34
N CYS A 953 13.77 18.02 31.47
CA CYS A 953 14.33 17.91 30.12
C CYS A 953 13.62 18.87 29.14
N ALA A 954 14.34 19.31 28.09
CA ALA A 954 13.79 20.23 27.08
C ALA A 954 12.52 19.68 26.39
N TYR A 955 12.46 18.36 26.25
CA TYR A 955 11.27 17.59 25.88
C TYR A 955 11.11 16.46 26.91
N PRO A 956 9.88 16.13 27.36
CA PRO A 956 9.67 15.01 28.25
C PRO A 956 10.16 13.70 27.63
N LEU A 957 10.96 12.95 28.38
CA LEU A 957 11.47 11.64 27.99
C LEU A 957 10.80 10.56 28.85
N ILE A 958 10.20 9.58 28.19
CA ILE A 958 9.45 8.49 28.82
C ILE A 958 10.31 7.22 28.74
N HIS A 959 10.52 6.53 29.85
CA HIS A 959 11.40 5.37 29.95
C HIS A 959 10.77 4.08 29.41
N CYS A 960 9.49 3.85 29.70
CA CYS A 960 8.66 2.74 29.23
C CYS A 960 9.04 1.30 29.71
N ASP A 961 10.04 1.13 30.58
CA ASP A 961 10.42 -0.20 31.11
C ASP A 961 11.03 -0.11 32.52
N LEU A 962 10.38 0.62 33.42
CA LEU A 962 10.86 0.78 34.79
C LEU A 962 10.50 -0.46 35.64
N LYS A 963 11.53 -1.12 36.20
CA LYS A 963 11.41 -2.34 37.03
C LYS A 963 12.69 -2.55 37.87
N PRO A 964 12.70 -3.41 38.91
CA PRO A 964 13.87 -3.60 39.78
C PRO A 964 15.16 -3.98 39.04
N SER A 965 15.10 -4.81 38.00
CA SER A 965 16.29 -5.23 37.24
C SER A 965 16.94 -4.10 36.42
N ASN A 966 16.22 -3.00 36.19
CA ASN A 966 16.72 -1.81 35.51
C ASN A 966 17.18 -0.70 36.48
N ILE A 967 17.13 -0.94 37.80
CA ILE A 967 17.66 -0.05 38.83
C ILE A 967 19.00 -0.61 39.34
N LEU A 968 20.11 0.06 39.04
CA LEU A 968 21.45 -0.37 39.43
C LEU A 968 21.93 0.35 40.70
N LEU A 969 22.72 -0.35 41.53
CA LEU A 969 23.20 0.16 42.82
C LEU A 969 24.73 0.26 42.84
N ASP A 970 25.24 1.47 43.09
CA ASP A 970 26.68 1.71 43.25
C ASP A 970 27.21 1.24 44.62
N LEU A 971 28.50 1.47 44.89
CA LEU A 971 29.16 1.09 46.14
C LEU A 971 28.53 1.71 47.40
N ASP A 972 27.95 2.91 47.27
CA ASP A 972 27.35 3.67 48.35
C ASP A 972 25.83 3.40 48.47
N MET A 973 25.31 2.42 47.71
CA MET A 973 23.89 2.06 47.60
C MET A 973 23.01 3.18 47.01
N ALA A 974 23.60 4.10 46.25
CA ALA A 974 22.84 5.06 45.46
C ALA A 974 22.26 4.39 44.22
N ALA A 975 21.01 4.74 43.87
CA ALA A 975 20.30 4.11 42.76
C ALA A 975 20.46 4.89 41.45
N TYR A 976 20.62 4.13 40.36
CA TYR A 976 20.74 4.63 39.00
C TYR A 976 19.73 3.93 38.09
N VAL A 977 18.89 4.71 37.41
CA VAL A 977 17.97 4.19 36.39
C VAL A 977 18.73 3.90 35.10
N SER A 978 18.47 2.73 34.51
CA SER A 978 19.19 2.17 33.36
C SER A 978 18.26 1.49 32.36
N ASP A 979 18.79 1.09 31.20
CA ASP A 979 18.07 0.44 30.10
C ASP A 979 17.01 1.33 29.41
N PHE A 980 17.50 2.30 28.64
CA PHE A 980 16.65 3.20 27.85
C PHE A 980 16.25 2.60 26.48
N GLY A 981 16.36 1.29 26.32
CA GLY A 981 16.11 0.60 25.06
C GLY A 981 14.67 0.72 24.53
N LEU A 982 13.71 1.14 25.36
CA LEU A 982 12.32 1.40 24.98
C LEU A 982 11.91 2.88 25.10
N ALA A 983 12.85 3.77 25.43
CA ALA A 983 12.55 5.16 25.74
C ALA A 983 11.97 5.95 24.54
N ARG A 984 11.19 6.99 24.81
CA ARG A 984 10.57 7.87 23.79
C ARG A 984 10.63 9.34 24.20
N ILE A 985 10.85 10.22 23.23
CA ILE A 985 10.85 11.68 23.41
C ILE A 985 9.51 12.23 22.91
N LEU A 986 8.82 13.03 23.73
CA LEU A 986 7.59 13.70 23.33
C LEU A 986 7.90 15.03 22.62
N TYR A 987 7.74 15.06 21.28
CA TYR A 987 7.86 16.30 20.50
C TYR A 987 6.57 17.12 20.56
N ALA A 988 6.68 18.42 20.84
CA ALA A 988 5.57 19.35 20.71
C ALA A 988 5.22 19.51 19.22
N ARG A 989 3.96 19.26 18.86
CA ARG A 989 3.44 19.36 17.48
C ARG A 989 3.77 20.72 16.85
N SER A 990 4.72 20.71 15.92
CA SER A 990 4.81 21.66 14.80
C SER A 990 5.63 21.03 13.67
N ASP A 991 4.99 20.96 12.51
CA ASP A 991 5.54 20.78 11.15
C ASP A 991 6.06 19.39 10.71
N ALA A 992 5.26 18.79 9.83
CA ALA A 992 5.63 18.00 8.66
C ALA A 992 6.72 16.94 8.83
N PHE A 993 6.32 15.74 9.25
CA PHE A 993 6.56 14.45 8.59
C PHE A 993 5.85 13.41 9.46
N GLN A 994 4.62 13.08 9.07
CA GLN A 994 3.92 11.96 9.67
C GLN A 994 4.54 10.71 9.07
N ASP A 995 5.49 10.10 9.78
CA ASP A 995 5.75 8.67 9.62
C ASP A 995 4.42 7.97 9.87
N SER A 996 3.78 7.56 8.78
CA SER A 996 2.56 6.78 8.73
C SER A 996 2.83 5.34 9.19
N SER A 997 3.45 5.19 10.37
CA SER A 997 3.59 3.91 11.06
C SER A 997 2.68 3.91 12.28
N THR A 998 1.37 3.87 12.06
CA THR A 998 0.45 3.14 12.96
C THR A 998 0.70 1.64 12.79
N SER A 999 1.94 1.20 13.06
CA SER A 999 2.30 -0.20 13.16
C SER A 999 1.88 -0.68 14.54
N LEU A 1000 0.89 -1.58 14.58
CA LEU A 1000 0.53 -2.51 15.65
C LEU A 1000 1.06 -2.15 17.06
N ALA A 1001 0.13 -1.87 17.96
CA ALA A 1001 0.33 -1.83 19.40
C ALA A 1001 0.99 -3.13 19.91
N CYS A 1002 2.31 -3.18 19.88
CA CYS A 1002 3.08 -4.12 20.67
C CYS A 1002 3.02 -3.61 22.11
N MET A 1003 2.53 -4.41 23.06
CA MET A 1003 2.61 -4.09 24.49
C MET A 1003 4.08 -3.84 24.85
N LYS A 1004 4.42 -2.59 25.16
CA LYS A 1004 5.78 -2.17 25.51
C LYS A 1004 5.89 -2.09 27.04
N GLY A 1005 6.98 -2.64 27.57
CA GLY A 1005 7.26 -2.73 29.00
C GLY A 1005 7.24 -4.16 29.53
N SER A 1006 7.65 -4.35 30.78
CA SER A 1006 7.76 -5.66 31.41
C SER A 1006 6.49 -6.07 32.13
N ILE A 1007 6.06 -7.32 31.91
CA ILE A 1007 4.85 -7.93 32.50
C ILE A 1007 4.82 -7.66 34.02
N GLY A 1008 3.70 -7.13 34.51
CA GLY A 1008 3.52 -6.72 35.92
C GLY A 1008 3.74 -5.23 36.18
N TYR A 1009 4.51 -4.52 35.34
CA TYR A 1009 4.79 -3.08 35.45
C TYR A 1009 4.16 -2.26 34.31
N ILE A 1010 3.57 -2.93 33.30
CA ILE A 1010 2.91 -2.29 32.15
C ILE A 1010 1.64 -1.56 32.63
N PRO A 1011 1.48 -0.27 32.31
CA PRO A 1011 0.26 0.47 32.61
C PRO A 1011 -0.96 -0.14 31.91
N PRO A 1012 -2.12 -0.30 32.59
CA PRO A 1012 -3.32 -0.92 32.02
C PRO A 1012 -3.78 -0.29 30.70
N GLU A 1013 -3.64 1.03 30.56
CA GLU A 1013 -4.07 1.79 29.39
C GLU A 1013 -3.26 1.49 28.11
N TYR A 1014 -2.03 0.97 28.23
CA TYR A 1014 -1.23 0.54 27.07
C TYR A 1014 -1.78 -0.74 26.44
N GLY A 1015 -2.40 -1.62 27.25
CA GLY A 1015 -3.15 -2.78 26.77
C GLY A 1015 -4.48 -2.42 26.10
N MET A 1016 -4.98 -1.19 26.30
CA MET A 1016 -6.20 -0.65 25.71
C MET A 1016 -5.95 0.23 24.47
N GLY A 1017 -4.71 0.32 24.00
CA GLY A 1017 -4.34 1.06 22.79
C GLY A 1017 -4.14 2.58 23.00
N SER A 1018 -3.92 3.03 24.24
CA SER A 1018 -3.58 4.44 24.52
C SER A 1018 -2.13 4.75 24.12
N GLU A 1019 -1.85 6.02 23.81
CA GLU A 1019 -0.50 6.48 23.47
C GLU A 1019 0.46 6.45 24.69
N ILE A 1020 1.76 6.35 24.41
CA ILE A 1020 2.81 6.36 25.44
C ILE A 1020 2.85 7.75 26.10
N SER A 1021 2.90 7.79 27.43
CA SER A 1021 2.80 9.02 28.22
C SER A 1021 3.64 8.97 29.50
N THR A 1022 3.92 10.13 30.10
CA THR A 1022 4.67 10.25 31.36
C THR A 1022 3.96 9.57 32.52
N GLU A 1023 2.63 9.52 32.51
CA GLU A 1023 1.81 8.84 33.50
C GLU A 1023 2.01 7.32 33.48
N GLY A 1024 2.48 6.76 32.35
CA GLY A 1024 2.84 5.34 32.27
C GLY A 1024 4.06 4.99 33.12
N ASP A 1025 5.12 5.81 33.08
CA ASP A 1025 6.29 5.63 33.95
C ASP A 1025 5.93 5.81 35.44
N VAL A 1026 5.00 6.73 35.75
CA VAL A 1026 4.47 6.92 37.11
C VAL A 1026 3.80 5.64 37.63
N TYR A 1027 3.03 4.94 36.79
CA TYR A 1027 2.42 3.66 37.15
C TYR A 1027 3.48 2.62 37.49
N SER A 1028 4.47 2.45 36.62
CA SER A 1028 5.57 1.50 36.84
C SER A 1028 6.37 1.84 38.11
N PHE A 1029 6.56 3.13 38.42
CA PHE A 1029 7.17 3.58 39.67
C PHE A 1029 6.31 3.21 40.89
N GLY A 1030 4.99 3.37 40.81
CA GLY A 1030 4.08 2.97 41.86
C GLY A 1030 4.16 1.47 42.16
N VAL A 1031 4.19 0.64 41.13
CA VAL A 1031 4.35 -0.82 41.27
C VAL A 1031 5.71 -1.17 41.90
N LEU A 1032 6.80 -0.55 41.41
CA LEU A 1032 8.15 -0.70 41.95
C LEU A 1032 8.22 -0.32 43.44
N LEU A 1033 7.58 0.78 43.82
CA LEU A 1033 7.54 1.25 45.21
C LEU A 1033 6.80 0.27 46.11
N LEU A 1034 5.66 -0.25 45.67
CA LEU A 1034 4.94 -1.28 46.45
C LEU A 1034 5.79 -2.54 46.59
N GLU A 1035 6.35 -3.05 45.50
CA GLU A 1035 7.21 -4.23 45.52
C GLU A 1035 8.39 -4.10 46.50
N MET A 1036 9.05 -2.93 46.52
CA MET A 1036 10.15 -2.66 47.44
C MET A 1036 9.78 -2.81 48.91
N PHE A 1037 8.55 -2.61 49.35
CA PHE A 1037 8.18 -2.75 50.77
C PHE A 1037 7.46 -4.06 51.06
N MET A 1038 6.85 -4.66 50.04
CA MET A 1038 6.15 -5.93 50.15
C MET A 1038 7.09 -7.13 50.02
N GLY A 1039 8.23 -6.98 49.33
CA GLY A 1039 9.13 -8.09 49.04
C GLY A 1039 8.48 -9.17 48.16
N LYS A 1040 7.49 -8.80 47.34
CA LYS A 1040 6.75 -9.70 46.45
C LYS A 1040 6.75 -9.18 45.02
N GLU A 1041 7.13 -10.03 44.07
CA GLU A 1041 7.08 -9.71 42.65
C GLU A 1041 5.64 -9.45 42.18
N PRO A 1042 5.37 -8.49 41.28
CA PRO A 1042 4.02 -8.24 40.76
C PRO A 1042 3.39 -9.44 40.02
N ILE A 1043 4.21 -10.42 39.65
CA ILE A 1043 3.83 -11.67 38.96
C ILE A 1043 3.88 -12.91 39.87
N ASP A 1044 4.02 -12.72 41.19
CA ASP A 1044 4.01 -13.79 42.19
C ASP A 1044 2.77 -14.69 42.06
N GLU A 1045 2.91 -15.99 42.32
CA GLU A 1045 1.81 -16.95 42.20
C GLU A 1045 0.59 -16.58 43.07
N ALA A 1046 0.80 -15.83 44.15
CA ALA A 1046 -0.25 -15.29 45.02
C ALA A 1046 -1.27 -14.39 44.29
N PHE A 1047 -0.95 -13.90 43.09
CA PHE A 1047 -1.77 -12.94 42.32
C PHE A 1047 -2.54 -13.57 41.14
N ARG A 1048 -2.48 -14.91 40.94
CA ARG A 1048 -3.10 -15.60 39.78
C ARG A 1048 -4.64 -15.55 39.67
N ASN A 1049 -5.36 -15.10 40.70
CA ASN A 1049 -6.83 -15.08 40.75
C ASN A 1049 -7.46 -13.73 40.33
N GLY A 1050 -6.78 -12.92 39.50
CA GLY A 1050 -7.27 -11.62 39.06
C GLY A 1050 -7.03 -10.46 40.04
N THR A 1051 -6.26 -10.70 41.11
CA THR A 1051 -5.73 -9.66 42.00
C THR A 1051 -4.35 -9.25 41.50
N ASN A 1052 -3.95 -7.98 41.67
CA ASN A 1052 -2.59 -7.51 41.35
C ASN A 1052 -1.95 -6.90 42.62
N LEU A 1053 -0.65 -6.59 42.56
CA LEU A 1053 0.08 -6.05 43.70
C LEU A 1053 -0.57 -4.78 44.28
N HIS A 1054 -1.08 -3.89 43.43
CA HIS A 1054 -1.84 -2.71 43.86
C HIS A 1054 -3.06 -3.10 44.71
N ASN A 1055 -3.93 -3.98 44.19
CA ASN A 1055 -5.14 -4.41 44.88
C ASN A 1055 -4.84 -5.18 46.17
N PHE A 1056 -3.75 -5.94 46.20
CA PHE A 1056 -3.28 -6.65 47.39
C PHE A 1056 -2.93 -5.67 48.51
N VAL A 1057 -2.10 -4.66 48.24
CA VAL A 1057 -1.74 -3.64 49.23
C VAL A 1057 -2.95 -2.79 49.61
N ASN A 1058 -3.77 -2.38 48.64
CA ASN A 1058 -4.97 -1.57 48.87
C ASN A 1058 -5.96 -2.26 49.82
N SER A 1059 -6.08 -3.60 49.76
CA SER A 1059 -6.96 -4.38 50.64
C SER A 1059 -6.52 -4.44 52.11
N ALA A 1060 -5.25 -4.14 52.40
CA ALA A 1060 -4.68 -4.11 53.75
C ALA A 1060 -4.40 -2.68 54.25
N PHE A 1061 -4.42 -1.68 53.37
CA PHE A 1061 -4.13 -0.30 53.71
C PHE A 1061 -5.28 0.39 54.47
N PRO A 1062 -5.01 1.23 55.49
CA PRO A 1062 -3.72 1.43 56.17
C PRO A 1062 -3.49 0.47 57.35
N ASP A 1063 -4.57 -0.13 57.90
CA ASP A 1063 -4.57 -0.72 59.24
C ASP A 1063 -3.88 -2.09 59.35
N ARG A 1064 -3.76 -2.83 58.23
CA ARG A 1064 -3.17 -4.18 58.18
C ARG A 1064 -1.88 -4.24 57.37
N ILE A 1065 -1.25 -3.10 57.09
CA ILE A 1065 0.03 -3.06 56.35
C ILE A 1065 1.11 -3.89 57.07
N GLU A 1066 1.12 -3.88 58.40
CA GLU A 1066 2.05 -4.68 59.21
C GLU A 1066 2.01 -6.18 58.88
N GLU A 1067 0.84 -6.73 58.53
CA GLU A 1067 0.65 -8.16 58.25
C GLU A 1067 1.26 -8.60 56.91
N ILE A 1068 1.48 -7.64 56.01
CA ILE A 1068 1.85 -7.93 54.62
C ILE A 1068 3.26 -7.43 54.26
N LEU A 1069 3.88 -6.55 55.06
CA LEU A 1069 5.24 -6.04 54.85
C LEU A 1069 6.29 -7.15 54.74
N ASP A 1070 7.38 -6.85 54.02
CA ASP A 1070 8.58 -7.69 53.98
C ASP A 1070 9.04 -8.02 55.43
N PRO A 1071 9.09 -9.31 55.82
CA PRO A 1071 9.46 -9.73 57.16
C PRO A 1071 10.81 -9.18 57.63
N ASN A 1072 11.75 -8.89 56.71
CA ASN A 1072 13.03 -8.29 57.06
C ASN A 1072 12.90 -6.85 57.55
N ILE A 1073 11.99 -6.07 56.95
CA ILE A 1073 11.68 -4.70 57.40
C ILE A 1073 11.04 -4.76 58.78
N MET A 1074 10.11 -5.71 58.98
CA MET A 1074 9.45 -5.91 60.28
C MET A 1074 10.44 -6.32 61.38
N HIS A 1075 11.39 -7.21 61.07
CA HIS A 1075 12.43 -7.60 62.01
C HIS A 1075 13.38 -6.44 62.37
N GLU A 1076 13.72 -5.58 61.41
CA GLU A 1076 14.58 -4.40 61.63
C GLU A 1076 13.90 -3.34 62.52
N ILE A 1077 12.62 -3.05 62.29
CA ILE A 1077 11.91 -2.01 63.07
C ILE A 1077 11.43 -2.52 64.45
N ALA A 1078 11.30 -3.83 64.64
CA ALA A 1078 10.80 -4.43 65.89
C ALA A 1078 11.79 -4.42 67.07
N GLU A 1079 13.05 -4.02 66.86
CA GLU A 1079 14.06 -3.94 67.93
C GLU A 1079 13.71 -2.91 69.02
N ASN A 1080 12.90 -1.88 68.70
CA ASN A 1080 12.39 -0.90 69.67
C ASN A 1080 10.91 -0.55 69.40
N LYS A 1081 10.00 -1.03 70.25
CA LYS A 1081 8.53 -0.89 70.07
C LYS A 1081 8.03 0.56 69.91
N ASN A 1082 8.63 1.53 70.59
CA ASN A 1082 8.21 2.93 70.47
C ASN A 1082 8.67 3.55 69.15
N GLN A 1083 9.85 3.13 68.67
CA GLN A 1083 10.41 3.57 67.40
C GLN A 1083 9.71 2.90 66.20
N ALA A 1084 9.29 1.64 66.34
CA ALA A 1084 8.51 0.91 65.35
C ALA A 1084 7.20 1.63 64.98
N VAL A 1085 6.44 2.08 65.98
CA VAL A 1085 5.15 2.79 65.77
C VAL A 1085 5.37 4.15 65.09
N LEU A 1086 6.45 4.86 65.42
CA LEU A 1086 6.82 6.13 64.79
C LEU A 1086 7.22 5.93 63.32
N ILE A 1087 8.02 4.90 63.03
CA ILE A 1087 8.45 4.55 61.66
C ILE A 1087 7.25 4.12 60.81
N MET A 1088 6.34 3.30 61.36
CA MET A 1088 5.15 2.84 60.66
C MET A 1088 4.25 4.02 60.23
N ASN A 1089 3.95 4.94 61.15
CA ASN A 1089 3.05 6.07 60.90
C ASN A 1089 3.69 7.20 60.08
N SER A 1090 4.97 7.50 60.31
CA SER A 1090 5.63 8.66 59.69
C SER A 1090 6.26 8.33 58.34
N CYS A 1091 6.41 7.04 58.01
CA CYS A 1091 7.20 6.61 56.85
C CYS A 1091 6.50 5.53 56.04
N ILE A 1092 6.21 4.36 56.62
CA ILE A 1092 5.69 3.20 55.87
C ILE A 1092 4.30 3.48 55.30
N ILE A 1093 3.35 3.94 56.13
CA ILE A 1093 1.98 4.25 55.68
C ILE A 1093 2.00 5.35 54.60
N PRO A 1094 2.71 6.48 54.78
CA PRO A 1094 2.87 7.47 53.71
C PRO A 1094 3.44 6.92 52.40
N LEU A 1095 4.49 6.07 52.46
CA LEU A 1095 5.08 5.46 51.25
C LEU A 1095 4.12 4.48 50.55
N MET A 1096 3.34 3.70 51.31
CA MET A 1096 2.33 2.81 50.73
C MET A 1096 1.19 3.59 50.08
N LYS A 1097 0.75 4.69 50.69
CA LYS A 1097 -0.22 5.60 50.10
C LYS A 1097 0.29 6.15 48.76
N LEU A 1098 1.55 6.59 48.73
CA LEU A 1098 2.18 7.13 47.53
C LEU A 1098 2.28 6.07 46.42
N GLY A 1099 2.69 4.84 46.75
CA GLY A 1099 2.73 3.71 45.81
C GLY A 1099 1.37 3.38 45.21
N LEU A 1100 0.30 3.39 46.02
CA LEU A 1100 -1.08 3.21 45.55
C LEU A 1100 -1.54 4.36 44.64
N SER A 1101 -1.27 5.62 45.01
CA SER A 1101 -1.63 6.77 44.19
C SER A 1101 -0.89 6.81 42.86
N CYS A 1102 0.37 6.37 42.80
CA CYS A 1102 1.14 6.30 41.55
C CYS A 1102 0.65 5.17 40.64
N SER A 1103 0.15 4.07 41.20
CA SER A 1103 -0.28 2.87 40.45
C SER A 1103 -1.80 2.79 40.21
N MET A 1104 -2.51 3.92 40.20
CA MET A 1104 -3.94 3.99 39.86
C MET A 1104 -4.21 3.52 38.43
N GLU A 1105 -5.37 2.89 38.20
CA GLU A 1105 -5.74 2.35 36.89
C GLU A 1105 -5.82 3.43 35.81
N PHE A 1106 -6.40 4.60 36.11
CA PHE A 1106 -6.52 5.70 35.16
C PHE A 1106 -5.35 6.70 35.27
N PRO A 1107 -4.72 7.09 34.15
CA PRO A 1107 -3.57 8.03 34.13
C PRO A 1107 -3.82 9.35 34.86
N LYS A 1108 -5.01 9.94 34.67
CA LYS A 1108 -5.41 11.24 35.24
C LYS A 1108 -5.45 11.27 36.77
N ASP A 1109 -5.55 10.09 37.40
CA ASP A 1109 -5.68 9.94 38.85
C ASP A 1109 -4.31 9.70 39.51
N ARG A 1110 -3.23 9.64 38.72
CA ARG A 1110 -1.85 9.45 39.19
C ARG A 1110 -1.19 10.79 39.50
N LEU A 1111 -0.27 10.77 40.46
CA LEU A 1111 0.51 11.95 40.87
C LEU A 1111 1.64 12.24 39.87
N GLY A 1112 1.93 13.51 39.61
CA GLY A 1112 3.10 13.90 38.82
C GLY A 1112 4.41 13.68 39.60
N MET A 1113 5.49 13.30 38.91
CA MET A 1113 6.76 12.91 39.55
C MET A 1113 7.41 14.00 40.42
N GLY A 1114 7.18 15.29 40.14
CA GLY A 1114 7.67 16.36 41.00
C GLY A 1114 7.07 16.30 42.41
N HIS A 1115 5.76 16.11 42.51
CA HIS A 1115 5.06 15.97 43.78
C HIS A 1115 5.46 14.66 44.50
N VAL A 1116 5.59 13.56 43.76
CA VAL A 1116 6.06 12.26 44.29
C VAL A 1116 7.44 12.40 44.92
N THR A 1117 8.36 13.13 44.26
CA THR A 1117 9.73 13.35 44.74
C THR A 1117 9.74 14.19 46.02
N ASP A 1118 8.94 15.26 46.08
CA ASP A 1118 8.81 16.11 47.27
C ASP A 1118 8.27 15.33 48.48
N GLU A 1119 7.28 14.46 48.29
CA GLU A 1119 6.73 13.62 49.37
C GLU A 1119 7.75 12.61 49.90
N ILE A 1120 8.47 11.89 49.02
CA ILE A 1120 9.50 10.93 49.46
C ILE A 1120 10.65 11.66 50.16
N TYR A 1121 11.04 12.85 49.69
CA TYR A 1121 12.06 13.67 50.34
C TYR A 1121 11.63 14.10 51.76
N ALA A 1122 10.38 14.51 51.95
CA ALA A 1122 9.83 14.84 53.25
C ALA A 1122 9.79 13.64 54.21
N ILE A 1123 9.44 12.45 53.70
CA ILE A 1123 9.46 11.19 54.46
C ILE A 1123 10.90 10.82 54.88
N ASN A 1124 11.87 10.94 53.97
CA ASN A 1124 13.27 10.63 54.26
C ASN A 1124 13.89 11.57 55.32
N ASN A 1125 13.55 12.86 55.28
CA ASN A 1125 13.96 13.83 56.30
C ASN A 1125 13.35 13.52 57.68
N SER A 1126 12.11 13.03 57.71
CA SER A 1126 11.43 12.65 58.96
C SER A 1126 12.15 11.48 59.66
N ILE A 1127 12.67 10.51 58.90
CA ILE A 1127 13.49 9.40 59.44
C ILE A 1127 14.83 9.87 60.00
N SER A 1128 15.50 10.78 59.31
CA SER A 1128 16.78 11.32 59.77
C SER A 1128 16.64 11.99 61.15
N ASN A 1129 15.49 12.62 61.41
CA ASN A 1129 15.18 13.21 62.72
C ASN A 1129 14.84 12.16 63.80
N ILE A 1130 14.28 11.00 63.42
CA ILE A 1130 13.96 9.90 64.35
C ILE A 1130 15.26 9.22 64.83
N ASN A 1131 16.27 9.07 63.96
CA ASN A 1131 17.57 8.43 64.31
C ASN A 1131 18.53 9.33 65.10
N VAL A 1132 18.34 10.66 65.09
CA VAL A 1132 19.15 11.61 65.88
C VAL A 1132 18.70 11.67 67.36
N LEU A 1133 17.52 11.11 67.68
CA LEU A 1133 16.94 11.06 69.02
C LEU A 1133 17.12 9.70 69.73
N GLY A 1134 17.82 8.74 69.10
CA GLY A 1134 18.08 7.39 69.61
C GLY A 1134 19.43 7.24 70.30
#